data_AF-A0A0S8KX91-F1
#
_entry.id   AF-A0A0S8KX91-F1
#
_cell.length_a   1.000
_cell.length_b   1.000
_cell.length_c   1.000
_cell.angle_alpha   90.00
_cell.angle_beta   90.00
_cell.angle_gamma   90.00
#
_symmetry.space_group_name_H-M   'P 1'
#
loop_
_entity.id
_entity.type
_entity.pdbx_description
1 polymer ?
#
loop_
_entity_poly.entity_id
_entity_poly.type
_entity_poly.pdbx_seq_one_letter_code
_entity_poly.pdbx_strand_id
1 'polypeptide(L)'
;MSKCVGSQWGCSLVTALFLLLWIAGESVAAVTVAYPADGSMQERMAAREVRRYVYLTTGKLLPISEVRTLPVKDDLILVVEDGTPLLKELRGLEGAKAPRGGYYLKTISDNDRHVLVIAGAGPVATLYGAYRFAEHLGVRFYLHGDTIPDDKKDLQIAGIDEVSMPVFETRGIIPFHNFPEGPDWWNTDDYRVVISQLSKMGMNFIGLHWYPRWGHGEKGKQEGPEPTVWIGLPGDVGENGKVSFSYPSFYAHTERPGLRWGFVPLKTEAFHGGTAQLFEKNGFGPTVMDESMPDFADQESCHRVFERTGEMFRNAFTHARHVGVKTCLGTEIPLGLETKSKEVPRNWVRGIPPEVQKRLKKLGKAPADPTVVKEVYRGIFKRIMKTHPLDYYWLWTYEMWGDFGLTRRQLADVKAELQLVHEVLQKMNAPFKLALCGWRPGTPDDPAAFDTVLPKNVPFAGLWDEAEGFEDLDEKRIKWPATWLEEDWGLVQPQLEVHRVYSDVKAAYRKRCHGMVAKHWRTRVLGPNIGALSALLWFRGLTGTNPGKNLPESRNDWINEFYADWARQSFGPEATGDIAAIFAGLDKAGESGPGSLPHPTGWEEGAPGAIAANYKSWQSESAKYAFVKKLAALRPQVSGAGNLERFDYWLHTFESLRITGEFGCLRGQLEKAIDREKFSTVLRVRIKMARLWERLMSLQVQRVTNSSELGEIANLEQLTWNSIVVGEWDKELADELKRRLPKEAKPSTVYSGPVRLIVTPRRSQVYSDEALRLKVLAAGDVRSPTLHWRPLGSGRFRSKPLTHVARGVYTVSLDPQKDDFEYYVEAKANEGKVLFPATAPKICQTVIVVSSD
;
A
#
# COMPACT_ATOMS: atom_id res chain seq x y z
N MET A 1 -12.63 -2.36 -95.90
CA MET A 1 -13.29 -1.10 -96.32
C MET A 1 -12.82 0.01 -95.40
N SER A 2 -12.37 1.13 -96.00
CA SER A 2 -12.17 2.51 -95.49
C SER A 2 -11.68 2.74 -94.04
N LYS A 3 -10.45 3.21 -93.82
CA LYS A 3 -9.92 4.60 -93.89
C LYS A 3 -10.27 5.50 -92.67
N CYS A 4 -9.18 5.97 -92.04
CA CYS A 4 -8.89 7.34 -91.58
C CYS A 4 -9.12 7.77 -90.11
N VAL A 5 -7.96 8.16 -89.50
CA VAL A 5 -7.69 9.35 -88.65
C VAL A 5 -8.23 9.31 -87.21
N GLY A 6 -7.51 9.62 -86.14
CA GLY A 6 -6.14 10.13 -85.93
C GLY A 6 -6.01 10.61 -84.47
N SER A 7 -4.80 10.47 -83.91
CA SER A 7 -4.18 11.23 -82.82
C SER A 7 -5.05 11.92 -81.75
N GLN A 8 -4.88 11.51 -80.49
CA GLN A 8 -4.51 12.48 -79.44
C GLN A 8 -3.78 11.79 -78.29
N TRP A 9 -2.46 11.99 -78.29
CA TRP A 9 -1.61 11.90 -77.11
C TRP A 9 -2.04 12.99 -76.10
N GLY A 10 -2.17 12.62 -74.84
CA GLY A 10 -2.34 13.56 -73.74
C GLY A 10 -3.44 13.16 -72.78
N CYS A 11 -3.17 12.17 -71.92
CA CYS A 11 -3.87 12.03 -70.64
C CYS A 11 -3.28 10.99 -69.67
N SER A 12 -2.23 10.24 -70.04
CA SER A 12 -1.75 9.15 -69.17
C SER A 12 -0.62 9.52 -68.19
N LEU A 13 -0.12 10.76 -68.18
CA LEU A 13 0.90 11.21 -67.21
C LEU A 13 0.35 12.01 -66.02
N VAL A 14 -0.88 12.54 -66.11
CA VAL A 14 -1.47 13.35 -65.01
C VAL A 14 -2.14 12.46 -63.96
N THR A 15 -2.67 11.30 -64.35
CA THR A 15 -3.33 10.37 -63.42
C THR A 15 -2.34 9.53 -62.60
N ALA A 16 -1.11 9.33 -63.09
CA ALA A 16 -0.05 8.65 -62.34
C ALA A 16 0.62 9.58 -61.30
N LEU A 17 0.66 10.89 -61.54
CA LEU A 17 1.18 11.85 -60.56
C LEU A 17 0.18 12.13 -59.42
N PHE A 18 -1.13 12.11 -59.68
CA PHE A 18 -2.14 12.30 -58.64
C PHE A 18 -2.35 11.07 -57.74
N LEU A 19 -2.00 9.86 -58.19
CA LEU A 19 -2.02 8.65 -57.36
C LEU A 19 -0.73 8.43 -56.54
N LEU A 20 0.36 9.11 -56.89
CA LEU A 20 1.61 9.12 -56.11
C LEU A 20 1.67 10.26 -55.08
N LEU A 21 0.81 11.27 -55.19
CA LEU A 21 0.67 12.37 -54.22
C LEU A 21 -0.37 12.11 -53.11
N TRP A 22 -1.00 10.93 -53.11
CA TRP A 22 -1.92 10.46 -52.06
C TRP A 22 -1.38 9.23 -51.29
N ILE A 23 -0.06 9.05 -51.28
CA ILE A 23 0.67 8.13 -50.37
C ILE A 23 1.81 8.88 -49.64
N ALA A 24 1.94 10.20 -49.82
CA ALA A 24 2.59 11.03 -48.82
C ALA A 24 1.56 11.32 -47.72
N GLY A 25 1.19 10.27 -46.97
CA GLY A 25 0.70 10.51 -45.61
C GLY A 25 1.76 11.36 -44.93
N GLU A 26 1.35 12.49 -44.34
CA GLU A 26 2.21 13.23 -43.44
C GLU A 26 2.88 12.21 -42.52
N SER A 27 4.19 12.05 -42.70
CA SER A 27 5.05 11.34 -41.77
C SER A 27 4.98 12.16 -40.49
N VAL A 28 3.99 11.88 -39.65
CA VAL A 28 3.93 12.38 -38.28
C VAL A 28 5.29 12.05 -37.69
N ALA A 29 6.09 13.08 -37.35
CA ALA A 29 7.43 12.90 -36.80
C ALA A 29 7.37 11.81 -35.70
N ALA A 30 8.09 10.72 -35.92
CA ALA A 30 7.88 9.50 -35.14
C ALA A 30 8.71 9.56 -33.85
N VAL A 31 8.10 10.01 -32.75
CA VAL A 31 8.80 10.03 -31.44
C VAL A 31 9.23 8.61 -31.06
N THR A 32 10.52 8.41 -30.78
CA THR A 32 11.08 7.12 -30.34
C THR A 32 11.55 7.21 -28.87
N VAL A 33 11.35 6.14 -28.09
CA VAL A 33 11.97 6.00 -26.76
C VAL A 33 13.30 5.26 -26.90
N ALA A 34 14.40 5.85 -26.45
CA ALA A 34 15.73 5.25 -26.52
C ALA A 34 16.38 5.11 -25.14
N TYR A 35 17.18 4.06 -24.97
CA TYR A 35 17.98 3.79 -23.77
C TYR A 35 19.32 3.14 -24.13
N PRO A 36 20.35 3.20 -23.27
CA PRO A 36 21.69 2.69 -23.58
C PRO A 36 21.74 1.17 -23.71
N ALA A 37 22.54 0.67 -24.66
CA ALA A 37 22.77 -0.76 -24.86
C ALA A 37 23.40 -1.48 -23.66
N ASP A 38 24.30 -0.79 -22.99
CA ASP A 38 24.94 -1.21 -21.74
C ASP A 38 24.21 -0.71 -20.49
N GLY A 39 22.98 -0.19 -20.65
CA GLY A 39 22.19 0.35 -19.55
C GLY A 39 21.87 -0.69 -18.48
N SER A 40 21.61 -0.22 -17.27
CA SER A 40 21.16 -1.04 -16.15
C SER A 40 19.77 -1.63 -16.41
N MET A 41 19.39 -2.63 -15.59
CA MET A 41 18.02 -3.16 -15.61
C MET A 41 16.99 -2.06 -15.32
N GLN A 42 17.33 -1.10 -14.45
CA GLN A 42 16.46 0.02 -14.09
C GLN A 42 16.29 1.01 -15.24
N GLU A 43 17.33 1.29 -16.03
CA GLU A 43 17.20 2.11 -17.25
C GLU A 43 16.29 1.45 -18.28
N ARG A 44 16.44 0.14 -18.51
CA ARG A 44 15.54 -0.63 -19.38
C ARG A 44 14.09 -0.60 -18.90
N MET A 45 13.89 -0.78 -17.60
CA MET A 45 12.57 -0.70 -16.97
C MET A 45 11.98 0.71 -17.09
N ALA A 46 12.78 1.74 -16.87
CA ALA A 46 12.38 3.14 -16.99
C ALA A 46 11.90 3.47 -18.42
N ALA A 47 12.63 3.04 -19.44
CA ALA A 47 12.24 3.23 -20.84
C ALA A 47 10.93 2.51 -21.19
N ARG A 48 10.71 1.30 -20.66
CA ARG A 48 9.43 0.57 -20.83
C ARG A 48 8.27 1.25 -20.12
N GLU A 49 8.47 1.76 -18.91
CA GLU A 49 7.46 2.54 -18.19
C GLU A 49 7.13 3.85 -18.93
N VAL A 50 8.12 4.58 -19.45
CA VAL A 50 7.90 5.75 -20.32
C VAL A 50 7.00 5.38 -21.50
N ARG A 51 7.36 4.33 -22.26
CA ARG A 51 6.55 3.86 -23.40
C ARG A 51 5.13 3.49 -22.96
N ARG A 52 5.00 2.76 -21.85
CA ARG A 52 3.72 2.30 -21.30
C ARG A 52 2.82 3.48 -20.93
N TYR A 53 3.33 4.49 -20.21
CA TYR A 53 2.52 5.64 -19.81
C TYR A 53 2.17 6.54 -20.98
N VAL A 54 3.06 6.72 -21.97
CA VAL A 54 2.69 7.40 -23.22
C VAL A 54 1.54 6.68 -23.92
N TYR A 55 1.57 5.35 -24.03
CA TYR A 55 0.44 4.60 -24.58
C TYR A 55 -0.84 4.77 -23.75
N LEU A 56 -0.74 4.70 -22.42
CA LEU A 56 -1.87 4.87 -21.51
C LEU A 56 -2.49 6.27 -21.57
N THR A 57 -1.75 7.33 -21.90
CA THR A 57 -2.27 8.71 -21.93
C THR A 57 -2.52 9.26 -23.32
N THR A 58 -1.95 8.65 -24.37
CA THR A 58 -2.08 9.15 -25.76
C THR A 58 -2.73 8.14 -26.70
N GLY A 59 -2.71 6.84 -26.34
CA GLY A 59 -3.12 5.75 -27.23
C GLY A 59 -2.07 5.38 -28.30
N LYS A 60 -0.96 6.13 -28.39
CA LYS A 60 0.13 5.87 -29.32
C LYS A 60 1.19 5.01 -28.64
N LEU A 61 1.46 3.83 -29.18
CA LEU A 61 2.58 3.00 -28.74
C LEU A 61 3.84 3.41 -29.49
N LEU A 62 4.77 4.06 -28.80
CA LEU A 62 6.02 4.51 -29.40
C LEU A 62 6.97 3.32 -29.66
N PRO A 63 7.79 3.37 -30.73
CA PRO A 63 8.94 2.49 -30.86
C PRO A 63 9.87 2.63 -29.65
N ILE A 64 10.50 1.53 -29.25
CA ILE A 64 11.53 1.52 -28.22
C ILE A 64 12.80 0.91 -28.79
N SER A 65 13.94 1.56 -28.55
CA SER A 65 15.21 1.18 -29.16
C SER A 65 16.34 1.19 -28.14
N GLU A 66 17.11 0.11 -28.15
CA GLU A 66 18.41 0.06 -27.50
C GLU A 66 19.45 0.74 -28.39
N VAL A 67 20.25 1.65 -27.84
CA VAL A 67 21.17 2.47 -28.65
C VAL A 67 22.59 2.54 -28.09
N ARG A 68 23.58 2.61 -29.00
CA ARG A 68 24.98 2.95 -28.71
C ARG A 68 25.36 4.35 -29.18
N THR A 69 24.57 4.91 -30.09
CA THR A 69 24.68 6.26 -30.67
C THR A 69 23.28 6.79 -30.88
N LEU A 70 23.07 8.10 -30.81
CA LEU A 70 21.72 8.65 -30.89
C LEU A 70 21.15 8.57 -32.31
N PRO A 71 19.86 8.23 -32.47
CA PRO A 71 19.17 8.40 -33.74
C PRO A 71 19.22 9.87 -34.18
N VAL A 72 19.46 10.11 -35.47
CA VAL A 72 19.67 11.46 -36.05
C VAL A 72 18.42 12.06 -36.71
N LYS A 73 17.33 11.29 -36.81
CA LYS A 73 16.05 11.72 -37.36
C LYS A 73 14.96 11.51 -36.31
N ASP A 74 13.89 12.28 -36.46
CA ASP A 74 12.70 12.28 -35.61
C ASP A 74 12.95 12.69 -34.15
N ASP A 75 11.85 13.05 -33.49
CA ASP A 75 11.82 13.39 -32.08
C ASP A 75 12.21 12.18 -31.21
N LEU A 76 12.80 12.45 -30.05
CA LEU A 76 13.40 11.42 -29.20
C LEU A 76 13.07 11.64 -27.73
N ILE A 77 12.74 10.57 -27.01
CA ILE A 77 12.77 10.51 -25.55
C ILE A 77 13.95 9.63 -25.15
N LEU A 78 15.00 10.23 -24.60
CA LEU A 78 16.22 9.56 -24.18
C LEU A 78 16.18 9.31 -22.67
N VAL A 79 16.18 8.05 -22.25
CA VAL A 79 16.14 7.62 -20.85
C VAL A 79 17.50 7.06 -20.45
N VAL A 80 18.21 7.75 -19.57
CA VAL A 80 19.63 7.45 -19.29
C VAL A 80 20.04 7.76 -17.85
N GLU A 81 21.15 7.19 -17.40
CA GLU A 81 21.90 7.72 -16.27
C GLU A 81 22.71 8.97 -16.65
N ASP A 82 22.76 9.94 -15.73
CA ASP A 82 23.57 11.14 -15.88
C ASP A 82 25.06 10.79 -15.94
N GLY A 83 25.78 11.39 -16.90
CA GLY A 83 27.17 11.07 -17.19
C GLY A 83 27.41 10.01 -18.26
N THR A 84 26.37 9.40 -18.84
CA THR A 84 26.52 8.50 -20.00
C THR A 84 27.18 9.23 -21.19
N PRO A 85 28.04 8.55 -22.00
CA PRO A 85 28.64 9.14 -23.19
C PRO A 85 27.63 9.68 -24.21
N LEU A 86 26.42 9.10 -24.29
CA LEU A 86 25.36 9.54 -25.21
C LEU A 86 24.97 11.01 -25.02
N LEU A 87 25.04 11.53 -23.79
CA LEU A 87 24.71 12.93 -23.51
C LEU A 87 25.70 13.92 -24.14
N LYS A 88 26.93 13.48 -24.46
CA LYS A 88 27.95 14.33 -25.11
C LYS A 88 27.66 14.59 -26.59
N GLU A 89 26.78 13.78 -27.20
CA GLU A 89 26.33 13.99 -28.58
C GLU A 89 25.32 15.15 -28.69
N LEU A 90 24.74 15.58 -27.57
CA LEU A 90 23.69 16.60 -27.52
C LEU A 90 24.25 17.97 -27.10
N ARG A 91 23.81 19.03 -27.80
CA ARG A 91 24.05 20.43 -27.42
C ARG A 91 22.84 20.98 -26.64
N GLY A 92 23.01 22.00 -25.81
CA GLY A 92 21.89 22.59 -25.05
C GLY A 92 21.63 21.95 -23.67
N LEU A 93 22.49 21.03 -23.23
CA LEU A 93 22.48 20.43 -21.89
C LEU A 93 23.50 21.10 -20.95
N GLU A 94 24.08 22.24 -21.33
CA GLU A 94 25.08 22.93 -20.52
C GLU A 94 24.51 23.27 -19.13
N GLY A 95 25.19 22.80 -18.08
CA GLY A 95 24.76 22.99 -16.68
C GLY A 95 23.66 22.04 -16.20
N ALA A 96 23.08 21.20 -17.07
CA ALA A 96 22.16 20.14 -16.65
C ALA A 96 22.95 19.05 -15.90
N LYS A 97 22.50 18.75 -14.67
CA LYS A 97 23.11 17.71 -13.84
C LYS A 97 22.07 17.17 -12.86
N ALA A 98 22.01 15.86 -12.73
CA ALA A 98 21.15 15.23 -11.74
C ALA A 98 21.77 15.38 -10.33
N PRO A 99 21.03 15.94 -9.35
CA PRO A 99 21.52 16.00 -7.98
C PRO A 99 21.56 14.59 -7.37
N ARG A 100 22.37 14.38 -6.31
CA ARG A 100 22.47 13.08 -5.64
C ARG A 100 21.08 12.55 -5.24
N GLY A 101 20.74 11.36 -5.72
CA GLY A 101 19.45 10.72 -5.45
C GLY A 101 18.25 11.33 -6.18
N GLY A 102 18.48 12.30 -7.06
CA GLY A 102 17.48 12.96 -7.89
C GLY A 102 17.75 12.83 -9.38
N TYR A 103 17.02 13.60 -10.17
CA TYR A 103 16.96 13.48 -11.63
C TYR A 103 16.65 14.83 -12.28
N TYR A 104 16.78 14.92 -13.60
CA TYR A 104 16.26 16.01 -14.40
C TYR A 104 15.53 15.53 -15.66
N LEU A 105 14.57 16.33 -16.10
CA LEU A 105 13.87 16.20 -17.37
C LEU A 105 14.14 17.49 -18.15
N LYS A 106 14.74 17.40 -19.34
CA LYS A 106 15.03 18.58 -20.17
C LYS A 106 14.77 18.31 -21.62
N THR A 107 14.04 19.21 -22.26
CA THR A 107 13.86 19.20 -23.70
C THR A 107 14.84 20.16 -24.35
N ILE A 108 15.51 19.69 -25.39
CA ILE A 108 16.39 20.49 -26.24
C ILE A 108 15.94 20.41 -27.70
N SER A 109 16.41 21.36 -28.50
CA SER A 109 16.34 21.29 -29.96
C SER A 109 17.67 20.78 -30.50
N ASP A 110 17.64 19.69 -31.25
CA ASP A 110 18.81 19.05 -31.87
C ASP A 110 18.51 18.78 -33.35
N ASN A 111 19.16 19.50 -34.27
CA ASN A 111 18.95 19.37 -35.71
C ASN A 111 17.47 19.44 -36.14
N ASP A 112 16.75 20.47 -35.69
CA ASP A 112 15.32 20.71 -35.94
C ASP A 112 14.35 19.64 -35.40
N ARG A 113 14.80 18.79 -34.47
CA ARG A 113 13.95 17.84 -33.72
C ARG A 113 13.94 18.15 -32.22
N HIS A 114 12.93 17.66 -31.52
CA HIS A 114 12.88 17.71 -30.07
C HIS A 114 13.48 16.46 -29.44
N VAL A 115 14.40 16.64 -28.50
CA VAL A 115 14.96 15.57 -27.67
C VAL A 115 14.62 15.84 -26.22
N LEU A 116 13.74 15.02 -25.64
CA LEU A 116 13.49 14.99 -24.20
C LEU A 116 14.49 14.05 -23.53
N VAL A 117 15.37 14.59 -22.71
CA VAL A 117 16.30 13.82 -21.87
C VAL A 117 15.67 13.62 -20.51
N ILE A 118 15.56 12.36 -20.09
CA ILE A 118 15.18 11.94 -18.74
C ILE A 118 16.43 11.29 -18.12
N ALA A 119 17.09 12.02 -17.21
CA ALA A 119 18.38 11.61 -16.66
C ALA A 119 18.37 11.55 -15.13
N GLY A 120 18.69 10.38 -14.57
CA GLY A 120 18.86 10.19 -13.13
C GLY A 120 20.32 10.19 -12.69
N ALA A 121 20.59 10.56 -11.44
CA ALA A 121 21.95 10.48 -10.86
C ALA A 121 22.50 9.04 -10.68
N GLY A 122 21.74 8.04 -11.12
CA GLY A 122 22.05 6.61 -11.06
C GLY A 122 20.80 5.78 -11.42
N PRO A 123 20.91 4.44 -11.46
CA PRO A 123 19.90 3.56 -12.06
C PRO A 123 18.48 3.79 -11.54
N VAL A 124 18.35 3.84 -10.20
CA VAL A 124 17.07 4.00 -9.51
C VAL A 124 16.52 5.42 -9.68
N ALA A 125 17.38 6.43 -9.74
CA ALA A 125 16.93 7.81 -9.95
C ALA A 125 16.40 8.02 -11.38
N THR A 126 16.89 7.25 -12.36
CA THR A 126 16.37 7.26 -13.73
C THR A 126 14.93 6.72 -13.77
N LEU A 127 14.60 5.70 -12.96
CA LEU A 127 13.21 5.26 -12.77
C LEU A 127 12.33 6.39 -12.22
N TYR A 128 12.81 7.12 -11.21
CA TYR A 128 12.05 8.27 -10.67
C TYR A 128 11.79 9.34 -11.73
N GLY A 129 12.78 9.62 -12.60
CA GLY A 129 12.62 10.53 -13.73
C GLY A 129 11.55 10.06 -14.73
N ALA A 130 11.50 8.76 -15.04
CA ALA A 130 10.46 8.18 -15.91
C ALA A 130 9.06 8.32 -15.31
N TYR A 131 8.92 8.11 -14.01
CA TYR A 131 7.63 8.29 -13.33
C TYR A 131 7.24 9.76 -13.22
N ARG A 132 8.20 10.67 -13.01
CA ARG A 132 7.92 12.12 -13.10
C ARG A 132 7.43 12.52 -14.48
N PHE A 133 8.02 11.97 -15.54
CA PHE A 133 7.51 12.19 -16.89
C PHE A 133 6.06 11.70 -17.03
N ALA A 134 5.71 10.54 -16.47
CA ALA A 134 4.32 10.10 -16.43
C ALA A 134 3.39 11.07 -15.68
N GLU A 135 3.86 11.73 -14.61
CA GLU A 135 3.11 12.78 -13.93
C GLU A 135 2.85 14.03 -14.80
N HIS A 136 3.79 14.40 -15.67
CA HIS A 136 3.59 15.44 -16.70
C HIS A 136 2.51 15.04 -17.71
N LEU A 137 2.32 13.74 -17.95
CA LEU A 137 1.23 13.21 -18.77
C LEU A 137 -0.12 13.12 -18.02
N GLY A 138 -0.17 13.49 -16.73
CA GLY A 138 -1.37 13.45 -15.89
C GLY A 138 -1.55 12.17 -15.07
N VAL A 139 -0.57 11.26 -15.06
CA VAL A 139 -0.63 10.07 -14.21
C VAL A 139 -0.35 10.45 -12.75
N ARG A 140 -0.96 9.74 -11.79
CA ARG A 140 -0.59 9.82 -10.36
C ARG A 140 -0.42 8.42 -9.76
N PHE A 141 0.40 8.33 -8.73
CA PHE A 141 0.77 7.07 -8.08
C PHE A 141 0.38 7.08 -6.61
N TYR A 142 -0.24 5.99 -6.16
CA TYR A 142 -0.61 5.75 -4.76
C TYR A 142 -0.32 4.30 -4.37
N LEU A 143 -0.39 3.93 -3.09
CA LEU A 143 -0.13 2.56 -2.63
C LEU A 143 -1.02 1.49 -3.31
N HIS A 144 -2.24 1.87 -3.68
CA HIS A 144 -3.21 0.97 -4.32
C HIS A 144 -3.08 0.85 -5.85
N GLY A 145 -2.19 1.64 -6.47
CA GLY A 145 -1.95 1.60 -7.92
C GLY A 145 -1.90 2.97 -8.60
N ASP A 146 -1.98 2.92 -9.93
CA ASP A 146 -1.85 4.06 -10.84
C ASP A 146 -3.22 4.71 -11.10
N THR A 147 -3.28 6.05 -11.10
CA THR A 147 -4.42 6.83 -11.59
C THR A 147 -4.10 7.32 -13.00
N ILE A 148 -4.84 6.80 -13.98
CA ILE A 148 -4.68 7.12 -15.40
C ILE A 148 -5.83 8.05 -15.83
N PRO A 149 -5.54 9.18 -16.51
CA PRO A 149 -6.55 10.02 -17.12
C PRO A 149 -7.40 9.24 -18.14
N ASP A 150 -8.71 9.45 -18.11
CA ASP A 150 -9.65 8.83 -19.05
C ASP A 150 -9.54 9.41 -20.47
N ASP A 151 -9.22 10.70 -20.54
CA ASP A 151 -9.04 11.42 -21.80
C ASP A 151 -7.63 11.25 -22.31
N LYS A 152 -7.54 10.88 -23.59
CA LYS A 152 -6.27 10.81 -24.29
C LYS A 152 -5.88 12.21 -24.76
N LYS A 153 -4.60 12.53 -24.67
CA LYS A 153 -4.03 13.80 -25.15
C LYS A 153 -2.95 13.54 -26.18
N ASP A 154 -2.65 14.53 -27.00
CA ASP A 154 -1.48 14.47 -27.86
C ASP A 154 -0.21 14.50 -27.01
N LEU A 155 0.78 13.72 -27.45
CA LEU A 155 2.09 13.71 -26.83
C LEU A 155 2.77 15.06 -27.06
N GLN A 156 3.12 15.73 -25.98
CA GLN A 156 3.91 16.95 -25.99
C GLN A 156 5.20 16.68 -25.22
N ILE A 157 6.32 16.67 -25.94
CA ILE A 157 7.65 16.56 -25.33
C ILE A 157 8.38 17.89 -25.29
N ALA A 158 7.88 18.93 -25.95
CA ALA A 158 8.46 20.27 -25.96
C ALA A 158 8.24 21.02 -24.63
N GLY A 159 9.20 21.89 -24.27
CA GLY A 159 9.07 22.83 -23.16
C GLY A 159 9.20 22.24 -21.75
N ILE A 160 9.55 20.96 -21.62
CA ILE A 160 9.83 20.35 -20.31
C ILE A 160 11.25 20.75 -19.87
N ASP A 161 11.35 21.41 -18.72
CA ASP A 161 12.61 21.79 -18.07
C ASP A 161 12.41 21.71 -16.54
N GLU A 162 12.87 20.62 -15.93
CA GLU A 162 12.77 20.38 -14.49
C GLU A 162 13.99 19.64 -13.95
N VAL A 163 14.49 20.06 -12.78
CA VAL A 163 15.39 19.29 -11.93
C VAL A 163 14.72 19.01 -10.59
N SER A 164 14.85 17.77 -10.11
CA SER A 164 14.23 17.29 -8.88
C SER A 164 15.29 16.72 -7.93
N MET A 165 15.28 17.19 -6.68
CA MET A 165 16.20 16.77 -5.61
C MET A 165 15.40 16.24 -4.41
N PRO A 166 15.76 15.08 -3.84
CA PRO A 166 15.02 14.56 -2.68
C PRO A 166 15.26 15.44 -1.45
N VAL A 167 14.21 15.63 -0.64
CA VAL A 167 14.30 16.36 0.64
C VAL A 167 15.09 15.55 1.68
N PHE A 168 14.84 14.23 1.72
CA PHE A 168 15.50 13.29 2.62
C PHE A 168 16.16 12.16 1.83
N GLU A 169 17.26 11.58 2.34
CA GLU A 169 17.94 10.45 1.69
C GLU A 169 17.10 9.17 1.75
N THR A 170 16.42 8.94 2.87
CA THR A 170 15.52 7.79 3.08
C THR A 170 14.08 8.25 3.07
N ARG A 171 13.23 7.61 2.26
CA ARG A 171 11.83 8.01 2.06
C ARG A 171 11.01 6.75 1.93
N GLY A 172 9.96 6.56 2.72
CA GLY A 172 9.27 5.29 2.67
C GLY A 172 8.10 5.13 3.63
N ILE A 173 7.75 3.87 3.85
CA ILE A 173 6.59 3.47 4.65
C ILE A 173 6.96 2.42 5.70
N ILE A 174 6.11 2.33 6.73
CA ILE A 174 6.13 1.32 7.77
C ILE A 174 4.75 0.65 7.82
N PRO A 175 4.47 -0.37 6.99
CA PRO A 175 3.28 -1.19 7.14
C PRO A 175 3.28 -1.88 8.51
N PHE A 176 2.21 -1.71 9.27
CA PHE A 176 2.09 -2.26 10.62
C PHE A 176 1.32 -3.58 10.65
N HIS A 177 1.95 -4.67 11.12
CA HIS A 177 1.30 -5.99 11.27
C HIS A 177 0.57 -6.10 12.61
N ASN A 178 -0.72 -6.46 12.59
CA ASN A 178 -1.59 -6.74 13.75
C ASN A 178 -3.07 -6.99 13.33
N PHE A 179 -3.58 -6.28 12.31
CA PHE A 179 -5.01 -6.22 11.95
C PHE A 179 -5.30 -6.65 10.50
N PRO A 180 -6.52 -7.17 10.21
CA PRO A 180 -6.88 -7.70 8.89
C PRO A 180 -6.92 -6.66 7.76
N GLU A 181 -7.14 -5.38 8.06
CA GLU A 181 -7.08 -4.26 7.10
C GLU A 181 -5.66 -4.01 6.59
N GLY A 182 -4.67 -4.48 7.35
CA GLY A 182 -3.27 -4.19 7.16
C GLY A 182 -2.49 -5.27 6.39
N PRO A 183 -1.15 -5.22 6.49
CA PRO A 183 -0.24 -6.15 5.83
C PRO A 183 -0.34 -7.60 6.34
N ASP A 184 -1.07 -7.88 7.41
CA ASP A 184 -1.38 -9.25 7.84
C ASP A 184 -2.13 -10.06 6.78
N TRP A 185 -2.87 -9.40 5.88
CA TRP A 185 -3.60 -10.08 4.79
C TRP A 185 -2.89 -9.98 3.43
N TRP A 186 -1.71 -9.37 3.38
CA TRP A 186 -0.94 -9.24 2.16
C TRP A 186 -0.27 -10.56 1.77
N ASN A 187 -0.28 -10.83 0.47
CA ASN A 187 0.48 -11.91 -0.15
C ASN A 187 1.69 -11.34 -0.90
N THR A 188 2.52 -12.20 -1.49
CA THR A 188 3.68 -11.78 -2.29
C THR A 188 3.32 -10.71 -3.34
N ASP A 189 2.18 -10.85 -4.01
CA ASP A 189 1.76 -9.90 -5.03
C ASP A 189 1.29 -8.57 -4.45
N ASP A 190 0.66 -8.56 -3.28
CA ASP A 190 0.29 -7.32 -2.57
C ASP A 190 1.56 -6.53 -2.19
N TYR A 191 2.56 -7.21 -1.60
CA TYR A 191 3.85 -6.59 -1.31
C TYR A 191 4.52 -6.05 -2.57
N ARG A 192 4.53 -6.81 -3.67
CA ARG A 192 5.15 -6.35 -4.92
C ARG A 192 4.44 -5.15 -5.53
N VAL A 193 3.11 -5.09 -5.45
CA VAL A 193 2.35 -3.88 -5.83
C VAL A 193 2.79 -2.69 -4.98
N VAL A 194 2.74 -2.82 -3.65
CA VAL A 194 3.10 -1.72 -2.73
C VAL A 194 4.55 -1.26 -2.96
N ILE A 195 5.50 -2.19 -3.06
CA ILE A 195 6.92 -1.92 -3.30
C ILE A 195 7.15 -1.24 -4.65
N SER A 196 6.48 -1.68 -5.72
CA SER A 196 6.50 -1.00 -7.02
C SER A 196 6.01 0.45 -6.89
N GLN A 197 4.90 0.67 -6.18
CA GLN A 197 4.33 2.01 -6.00
C GLN A 197 5.26 2.94 -5.22
N LEU A 198 6.05 2.45 -4.26
CA LEU A 198 7.06 3.26 -3.58
C LEU A 198 8.06 3.84 -4.56
N SER A 199 8.60 3.01 -5.46
CA SER A 199 9.52 3.47 -6.51
C SER A 199 8.86 4.51 -7.42
N LYS A 200 7.59 4.29 -7.81
CA LYS A 200 6.81 5.24 -8.61
C LYS A 200 6.61 6.61 -7.95
N MET A 201 6.46 6.62 -6.62
CA MET A 201 6.34 7.85 -5.82
C MET A 201 7.69 8.46 -5.42
N GLY A 202 8.81 7.93 -5.93
CA GLY A 202 10.16 8.41 -5.60
C GLY A 202 10.66 8.02 -4.21
N MET A 203 10.03 7.02 -3.59
CA MET A 203 10.38 6.47 -2.27
C MET A 203 11.27 5.23 -2.41
N ASN A 204 12.09 4.94 -1.39
CA ASN A 204 13.16 3.95 -1.43
C ASN A 204 13.27 3.09 -0.17
N PHE A 205 12.25 3.03 0.68
CA PHE A 205 12.29 2.28 1.93
C PHE A 205 10.94 1.66 2.31
N ILE A 206 10.97 0.42 2.78
CA ILE A 206 9.87 -0.27 3.46
C ILE A 206 10.39 -0.95 4.71
N GLY A 207 9.77 -0.68 5.85
CA GLY A 207 10.11 -1.30 7.11
C GLY A 207 8.92 -1.98 7.77
N LEU A 208 9.06 -3.22 8.22
CA LEU A 208 7.96 -3.99 8.79
C LEU A 208 8.06 -4.02 10.31
N HIS A 209 6.97 -3.58 10.97
CA HIS A 209 6.75 -3.80 12.40
C HIS A 209 5.99 -5.11 12.62
N TRP A 210 6.28 -5.82 13.71
CA TRP A 210 5.49 -6.96 14.21
C TRP A 210 5.84 -7.22 15.69
N TYR A 211 5.01 -8.03 16.35
CA TYR A 211 5.04 -8.33 17.77
C TYR A 211 5.51 -9.78 18.06
N PRO A 212 6.73 -10.00 18.60
CA PRO A 212 7.16 -11.34 19.02
C PRO A 212 6.22 -11.96 20.06
N ARG A 213 5.60 -11.12 20.89
CA ARG A 213 4.44 -11.44 21.73
C ARG A 213 4.04 -10.19 22.50
N TRP A 214 2.74 -9.92 22.59
CA TRP A 214 2.23 -9.00 23.59
C TRP A 214 0.99 -9.56 24.27
N GLY A 215 0.83 -9.20 25.55
CA GLY A 215 -0.28 -9.59 26.38
C GLY A 215 0.12 -9.64 27.86
N HIS A 216 -0.56 -8.84 28.68
CA HIS A 216 -0.69 -9.14 30.12
C HIS A 216 -1.33 -10.52 30.23
N GLY A 217 -0.56 -11.52 30.65
CA GLY A 217 -1.05 -12.90 30.83
C GLY A 217 -2.23 -13.04 31.79
N GLU A 218 -2.63 -11.95 32.47
CA GLU A 218 -3.70 -11.90 33.46
C GLU A 218 -5.11 -11.69 32.85
N LYS A 219 -5.23 -11.36 31.55
CA LYS A 219 -6.55 -11.16 30.90
C LYS A 219 -6.83 -12.07 29.68
N GLY A 220 -5.99 -13.06 29.40
CA GLY A 220 -6.18 -13.96 28.25
C GLY A 220 -6.10 -13.31 26.87
N LYS A 221 -5.64 -12.05 26.78
CA LYS A 221 -5.43 -11.29 25.53
C LYS A 221 -4.01 -11.52 25.02
N GLN A 222 -3.86 -11.68 23.71
CA GLN A 222 -2.57 -11.95 23.07
C GLN A 222 -2.47 -11.24 21.71
N GLU A 223 -1.32 -10.70 21.34
CA GLU A 223 -1.18 -9.94 20.06
C GLU A 223 -0.39 -10.77 19.05
N GLY A 224 0.88 -11.08 19.34
CA GLY A 224 1.71 -12.05 18.60
C GLY A 224 1.74 -13.48 19.19
N PRO A 225 2.59 -14.40 18.72
CA PRO A 225 3.69 -14.15 17.79
C PRO A 225 3.22 -14.10 16.33
N GLU A 226 3.59 -13.07 15.59
CA GLU A 226 3.51 -13.11 14.13
C GLU A 226 4.69 -13.88 13.50
N PRO A 227 4.54 -14.46 12.30
CA PRO A 227 5.58 -15.26 11.65
C PRO A 227 6.68 -14.46 10.96
N THR A 228 6.69 -13.12 11.05
CA THR A 228 7.59 -12.23 10.31
C THR A 228 9.07 -12.55 10.57
N VAL A 229 9.43 -12.80 11.83
CA VAL A 229 10.77 -13.29 12.20
C VAL A 229 10.63 -14.56 13.04
N TRP A 230 11.31 -15.60 12.60
CA TRP A 230 11.45 -16.83 13.37
C TRP A 230 12.51 -16.66 14.46
N ILE A 231 12.18 -17.08 15.68
CA ILE A 231 13.06 -17.03 16.85
C ILE A 231 13.45 -18.46 17.25
N GLY A 232 14.74 -18.79 17.22
CA GLY A 232 15.20 -20.13 17.59
C GLY A 232 16.72 -20.28 17.58
N LEU A 233 17.21 -21.52 17.65
CA LEU A 233 18.64 -21.81 17.75
C LEU A 233 19.31 -22.03 16.38
N PRO A 234 20.60 -21.71 16.20
CA PRO A 234 21.31 -21.93 14.94
C PRO A 234 21.28 -23.38 14.45
N GLY A 235 21.25 -24.33 15.38
CA GLY A 235 21.17 -25.77 15.10
C GLY A 235 19.84 -26.21 14.49
N ASP A 236 18.77 -25.40 14.65
CA ASP A 236 17.46 -25.69 14.07
C ASP A 236 17.34 -25.19 12.62
N VAL A 237 18.34 -24.47 12.09
CA VAL A 237 18.31 -23.90 10.73
C VAL A 237 19.12 -24.78 9.77
N GLY A 238 18.42 -25.41 8.83
CA GLY A 238 19.00 -26.18 7.73
C GLY A 238 19.68 -25.30 6.66
N GLU A 239 20.38 -25.93 5.71
CA GLU A 239 21.16 -25.22 4.69
C GLU A 239 20.32 -24.34 3.75
N ASN A 240 19.07 -24.75 3.52
CA ASN A 240 18.06 -24.05 2.71
C ASN A 240 17.24 -23.02 3.51
N GLY A 241 17.54 -22.82 4.79
CA GLY A 241 16.80 -21.92 5.68
C GLY A 241 15.51 -22.51 6.27
N LYS A 242 15.17 -23.77 5.96
CA LYS A 242 14.09 -24.50 6.66
C LYS A 242 14.46 -24.74 8.10
N VAL A 243 13.44 -24.85 8.95
CA VAL A 243 13.61 -24.99 10.39
C VAL A 243 13.14 -26.36 10.86
N SER A 244 13.86 -26.98 11.80
CA SER A 244 13.51 -28.26 12.41
C SER A 244 12.78 -28.14 13.75
N PHE A 245 12.63 -26.91 14.25
CA PHE A 245 11.78 -26.58 15.40
C PHE A 245 11.12 -25.22 15.18
N SER A 246 9.82 -25.14 15.44
CA SER A 246 9.09 -23.87 15.50
C SER A 246 7.89 -23.93 16.44
N TYR A 247 7.07 -22.89 16.41
CA TYR A 247 5.96 -22.64 17.32
C TYR A 247 4.78 -22.03 16.54
N PRO A 248 3.54 -22.16 17.03
CA PRO A 248 2.39 -21.52 16.41
C PRO A 248 2.57 -20.01 16.33
N SER A 249 2.41 -19.47 15.13
CA SER A 249 2.47 -18.05 14.84
C SER A 249 1.35 -17.66 13.89
N PHE A 250 0.86 -16.43 14.01
CA PHE A 250 -0.39 -16.03 13.37
C PHE A 250 -0.28 -14.62 12.82
N TYR A 251 -0.62 -14.43 11.55
CA TYR A 251 -1.18 -13.17 11.08
C TYR A 251 -2.69 -13.15 11.34
N ALA A 252 -3.34 -12.00 11.17
CA ALA A 252 -4.79 -11.86 11.20
C ALA A 252 -5.44 -12.93 10.30
N HIS A 253 -6.43 -13.62 10.84
CA HIS A 253 -7.17 -14.67 10.15
C HIS A 253 -8.57 -14.75 10.79
N THR A 254 -9.60 -14.97 9.97
CA THR A 254 -10.99 -14.98 10.45
C THR A 254 -11.28 -16.10 11.46
N GLU A 255 -10.47 -17.16 11.45
CA GLU A 255 -10.52 -18.26 12.43
C GLU A 255 -9.28 -18.34 13.35
N ARG A 256 -8.51 -17.25 13.49
CA ARG A 256 -7.32 -17.21 14.36
C ARG A 256 -7.70 -17.57 15.83
N PRO A 257 -7.01 -18.52 16.50
CA PRO A 257 -7.41 -18.99 17.81
C PRO A 257 -7.06 -18.00 18.93
N GLY A 258 -7.89 -18.03 19.98
CA GLY A 258 -7.77 -17.17 21.15
C GLY A 258 -8.24 -15.74 20.89
N LEU A 259 -8.36 -14.94 21.96
CA LEU A 259 -8.74 -13.54 21.84
C LEU A 259 -7.49 -12.72 21.46
N ARG A 260 -7.21 -12.65 20.16
CA ARG A 260 -6.05 -11.94 19.64
C ARG A 260 -6.42 -10.62 19.02
N TRP A 261 -5.84 -9.54 19.53
CA TRP A 261 -6.24 -8.18 19.17
C TRP A 261 -7.77 -7.97 19.28
N GLY A 262 -8.42 -8.60 20.28
CA GLY A 262 -9.87 -8.51 20.51
C GLY A 262 -10.77 -9.20 19.48
N PHE A 263 -10.23 -9.74 18.38
CA PHE A 263 -11.03 -10.42 17.36
C PHE A 263 -11.42 -11.83 17.79
N VAL A 264 -12.70 -12.16 17.63
CA VAL A 264 -13.27 -13.49 17.88
C VAL A 264 -13.40 -14.24 16.54
N PRO A 265 -13.10 -15.56 16.50
CA PRO A 265 -13.28 -16.37 15.30
C PRO A 265 -14.68 -16.28 14.70
N LEU A 266 -14.77 -16.05 13.38
CA LEU A 266 -16.01 -16.08 12.62
C LEU A 266 -15.74 -16.60 11.21
N LYS A 267 -16.48 -17.63 10.79
CA LYS A 267 -16.39 -18.14 9.42
C LYS A 267 -16.97 -17.14 8.43
N THR A 268 -16.31 -16.96 7.29
CA THR A 268 -16.76 -16.00 6.26
C THR A 268 -18.14 -16.33 5.68
N GLU A 269 -18.63 -17.58 5.75
CA GLU A 269 -20.01 -17.93 5.36
C GLU A 269 -21.08 -17.25 6.23
N ALA A 270 -20.72 -16.85 7.45
CA ALA A 270 -21.61 -16.16 8.37
C ALA A 270 -21.65 -14.64 8.13
N PHE A 271 -20.83 -14.10 7.22
CA PHE A 271 -20.81 -12.67 6.94
C PHE A 271 -22.08 -12.24 6.18
N HIS A 272 -22.55 -11.03 6.48
CA HIS A 272 -23.85 -10.54 6.04
C HIS A 272 -23.74 -9.62 4.81
N GLY A 273 -24.89 -9.22 4.25
CA GLY A 273 -24.97 -8.32 3.09
C GLY A 273 -24.34 -8.87 1.81
N GLY A 274 -24.20 -10.20 1.73
CA GLY A 274 -23.57 -10.92 0.64
C GLY A 274 -22.06 -10.72 0.51
N THR A 275 -21.39 -10.23 1.56
CA THR A 275 -19.94 -10.11 1.61
C THR A 275 -19.24 -11.49 1.59
N ALA A 276 -19.88 -12.53 2.11
CA ALA A 276 -19.39 -13.91 2.09
C ALA A 276 -18.94 -14.38 0.70
N GLN A 277 -19.54 -13.86 -0.38
CA GLN A 277 -19.21 -14.23 -1.75
C GLN A 277 -17.78 -13.85 -2.17
N LEU A 278 -17.15 -12.90 -1.48
CA LEU A 278 -15.81 -12.38 -1.78
C LEU A 278 -14.68 -13.26 -1.23
N PHE A 279 -15.01 -14.31 -0.49
CA PHE A 279 -14.06 -15.20 0.19
C PHE A 279 -14.19 -16.62 -0.33
N GLU A 280 -13.08 -17.23 -0.74
CA GLU A 280 -13.07 -18.60 -1.27
C GLU A 280 -13.18 -19.69 -0.20
N LYS A 281 -12.99 -19.34 1.08
CA LYS A 281 -12.85 -20.27 2.21
C LYS A 281 -13.48 -19.69 3.47
N ASN A 282 -13.81 -20.56 4.43
CA ASN A 282 -14.44 -20.16 5.70
C ASN A 282 -13.42 -19.58 6.67
N GLY A 283 -12.25 -20.22 6.78
CA GLY A 283 -11.06 -19.63 7.36
C GLY A 283 -10.31 -18.84 6.30
N PHE A 284 -10.19 -17.52 6.51
CA PHE A 284 -9.57 -16.63 5.55
C PHE A 284 -8.48 -15.74 6.17
N GLY A 285 -7.38 -15.59 5.44
CA GLY A 285 -6.23 -14.74 5.74
C GLY A 285 -5.20 -14.84 4.61
N PRO A 286 -3.93 -14.46 4.84
CA PRO A 286 -2.89 -14.51 3.81
C PRO A 286 -2.53 -15.97 3.47
N THR A 287 -2.01 -16.21 2.27
CA THR A 287 -1.64 -17.57 1.78
C THR A 287 -0.55 -18.27 2.59
N VAL A 288 0.22 -17.52 3.38
CA VAL A 288 1.19 -18.10 4.33
C VAL A 288 0.49 -18.84 5.47
N MET A 289 -0.76 -18.49 5.77
CA MET A 289 -1.62 -19.17 6.73
C MET A 289 -2.48 -20.21 5.98
N ASP A 290 -2.49 -21.45 6.49
CA ASP A 290 -3.45 -22.46 6.05
C ASP A 290 -4.85 -22.14 6.61
N GLU A 291 -5.90 -22.75 6.04
CA GLU A 291 -7.26 -22.62 6.60
C GLU A 291 -7.34 -23.22 8.01
N SER A 292 -6.61 -24.31 8.25
CA SER A 292 -6.35 -24.83 9.59
C SER A 292 -5.16 -24.11 10.22
N MET A 293 -5.39 -23.53 11.39
CA MET A 293 -4.39 -22.77 12.14
C MET A 293 -3.27 -23.66 12.68
N PRO A 294 -2.01 -23.17 12.74
CA PRO A 294 -0.89 -23.97 13.21
C PRO A 294 -1.07 -24.41 14.67
N ASP A 295 -0.77 -25.68 14.95
CA ASP A 295 -0.84 -26.30 16.27
C ASP A 295 0.55 -26.78 16.67
N PHE A 296 0.97 -26.53 17.91
CA PHE A 296 2.27 -26.95 18.40
C PHE A 296 2.43 -28.49 18.43
N ALA A 297 1.32 -29.22 18.59
CA ALA A 297 1.31 -30.68 18.51
C ALA A 297 1.63 -31.19 17.09
N ASP A 298 1.33 -30.41 16.06
CA ASP A 298 1.74 -30.62 14.67
C ASP A 298 2.88 -29.66 14.32
N GLN A 299 4.12 -30.04 14.64
CA GLN A 299 5.29 -29.23 14.30
C GLN A 299 5.40 -28.91 12.80
N GLU A 300 4.92 -29.77 11.90
CA GLU A 300 4.96 -29.45 10.48
C GLU A 300 4.06 -28.25 10.14
N SER A 301 2.89 -28.13 10.77
CA SER A 301 2.03 -26.94 10.59
C SER A 301 2.75 -25.65 10.96
N CYS A 302 3.52 -25.68 12.05
CA CYS A 302 4.29 -24.53 12.50
C CYS A 302 5.47 -24.25 11.56
N HIS A 303 6.16 -25.27 11.06
CA HIS A 303 7.25 -25.10 10.08
C HIS A 303 6.74 -24.48 8.78
N ARG A 304 5.59 -24.96 8.26
CA ARG A 304 4.99 -24.48 7.00
C ARG A 304 4.75 -22.98 7.00
N VAL A 305 4.23 -22.41 8.10
CA VAL A 305 3.99 -20.96 8.19
C VAL A 305 5.29 -20.18 8.02
N PHE A 306 6.34 -20.51 8.78
CA PHE A 306 7.62 -19.82 8.67
C PHE A 306 8.29 -20.03 7.31
N GLU A 307 8.21 -21.23 6.73
CA GLU A 307 8.74 -21.53 5.40
C GLU A 307 8.08 -20.66 4.32
N ARG A 308 6.74 -20.60 4.31
CA ARG A 308 5.97 -19.78 3.36
C ARG A 308 6.22 -18.28 3.57
N THR A 309 6.32 -17.81 4.81
CA THR A 309 6.68 -16.41 5.09
C THR A 309 8.08 -16.08 4.58
N GLY A 310 9.04 -16.99 4.74
CA GLY A 310 10.39 -16.83 4.21
C GLY A 310 10.43 -16.76 2.68
N GLU A 311 9.64 -17.58 1.99
CA GLU A 311 9.47 -17.54 0.54
C GLU A 311 8.77 -16.27 0.05
N MET A 312 7.70 -15.84 0.74
CA MET A 312 7.00 -14.60 0.46
C MET A 312 7.96 -13.41 0.48
N PHE A 313 8.75 -13.26 1.56
CA PHE A 313 9.73 -12.18 1.66
C PHE A 313 10.91 -12.36 0.72
N ARG A 314 11.33 -13.58 0.37
CA ARG A 314 12.33 -13.79 -0.69
C ARG A 314 11.85 -13.14 -1.99
N ASN A 315 10.62 -13.43 -2.39
CA ASN A 315 10.06 -12.96 -3.64
C ASN A 315 9.75 -11.46 -3.64
N ALA A 316 9.26 -10.93 -2.52
CA ALA A 316 8.96 -9.50 -2.36
C ALA A 316 10.23 -8.64 -2.23
N PHE A 317 11.21 -9.06 -1.43
CA PHE A 317 12.42 -8.27 -1.16
C PHE A 317 13.45 -8.37 -2.29
N THR A 318 13.48 -9.47 -3.05
CA THR A 318 14.21 -9.50 -4.33
C THR A 318 13.63 -8.47 -5.30
N HIS A 319 12.30 -8.39 -5.42
CA HIS A 319 11.66 -7.35 -6.22
C HIS A 319 11.99 -5.94 -5.69
N ALA A 320 12.01 -5.73 -4.37
CA ALA A 320 12.40 -4.46 -3.77
C ALA A 320 13.80 -4.00 -4.21
N ARG A 321 14.79 -4.91 -4.26
CA ARG A 321 16.12 -4.60 -4.80
C ARG A 321 16.07 -4.17 -6.26
N HIS A 322 15.26 -4.84 -7.08
CA HIS A 322 15.13 -4.52 -8.49
C HIS A 322 14.58 -3.11 -8.74
N VAL A 323 13.65 -2.64 -7.91
CA VAL A 323 13.04 -1.30 -8.03
C VAL A 323 13.66 -0.24 -7.09
N GLY A 324 14.77 -0.57 -6.42
CA GLY A 324 15.53 0.38 -5.62
C GLY A 324 14.96 0.70 -4.23
N VAL A 325 14.16 -0.19 -3.66
CA VAL A 325 13.55 -0.06 -2.34
C VAL A 325 14.31 -0.89 -1.32
N LYS A 326 14.81 -0.24 -0.26
CA LYS A 326 15.49 -0.87 0.88
C LYS A 326 14.46 -1.52 1.81
N THR A 327 14.85 -2.63 2.41
CA THR A 327 13.98 -3.48 3.24
C THR A 327 14.45 -3.53 4.68
N CYS A 328 13.51 -3.44 5.62
CA CYS A 328 13.78 -3.52 7.05
C CYS A 328 12.75 -4.41 7.74
N LEU A 329 13.20 -5.32 8.61
CA LEU A 329 12.35 -6.07 9.55
C LEU A 329 13.20 -6.48 10.74
N GLY A 330 12.60 -6.82 11.87
CA GLY A 330 13.34 -7.35 13.02
C GLY A 330 12.49 -7.40 14.26
N THR A 331 13.05 -7.79 15.40
CA THR A 331 12.29 -8.10 16.62
C THR A 331 12.16 -6.88 17.53
N GLU A 332 11.11 -6.86 18.35
CA GLU A 332 11.14 -6.06 19.57
C GLU A 332 12.23 -6.56 20.54
N ILE A 333 12.75 -5.63 21.35
CA ILE A 333 13.72 -5.87 22.42
C ILE A 333 13.10 -5.52 23.78
N PRO A 334 13.58 -6.14 24.88
CA PRO A 334 14.57 -7.21 24.92
C PRO A 334 13.99 -8.56 24.49
N LEU A 335 14.81 -9.37 23.81
CA LEU A 335 14.57 -10.81 23.70
C LEU A 335 14.89 -11.51 25.02
N GLY A 336 15.89 -11.02 25.77
CA GLY A 336 16.35 -11.57 27.03
C GLY A 336 15.47 -11.22 28.23
N LEU A 337 16.12 -10.87 29.34
CA LEU A 337 15.45 -10.49 30.57
C LEU A 337 14.80 -9.11 30.44
N GLU A 338 13.49 -9.05 30.64
CA GLU A 338 12.77 -7.82 30.95
C GLU A 338 12.53 -7.78 32.46
N THR A 339 13.10 -6.77 33.11
CA THR A 339 13.10 -6.64 34.57
C THR A 339 11.77 -6.07 35.04
N LYS A 340 11.28 -6.57 36.19
CA LYS A 340 10.06 -6.11 36.85
C LYS A 340 10.06 -4.59 37.00
N SER A 341 8.96 -3.96 36.64
CA SER A 341 8.69 -2.55 36.79
C SER A 341 7.25 -2.34 37.26
N LYS A 342 6.74 -1.11 37.19
CA LYS A 342 5.34 -0.83 37.51
C LYS A 342 4.38 -1.58 36.57
N GLU A 343 4.64 -1.54 35.26
CA GLU A 343 3.80 -2.17 34.24
C GLU A 343 4.30 -3.54 33.79
N VAL A 344 5.55 -3.88 34.09
CA VAL A 344 6.07 -5.23 33.93
C VAL A 344 5.88 -5.96 35.27
N PRO A 345 4.86 -6.82 35.43
CA PRO A 345 4.44 -7.33 36.74
C PRO A 345 5.48 -8.23 37.43
N ARG A 346 6.43 -8.78 36.67
CA ARG A 346 7.50 -9.68 37.15
C ARG A 346 8.67 -9.71 36.19
N ASN A 347 9.83 -10.15 36.69
CA ASN A 347 10.96 -10.53 35.84
C ASN A 347 10.53 -11.65 34.89
N TRP A 348 10.72 -11.45 33.59
CA TRP A 348 10.30 -12.41 32.58
C TRP A 348 11.14 -12.31 31.30
N VAL A 349 11.01 -13.31 30.45
CA VAL A 349 11.55 -13.31 29.08
C VAL A 349 10.34 -13.19 28.17
N ARG A 350 10.14 -12.01 27.57
CA ARG A 350 8.95 -11.70 26.77
C ARG A 350 9.17 -12.01 25.30
N GLY A 351 10.28 -11.51 24.72
CA GLY A 351 10.54 -11.56 23.29
C GLY A 351 10.82 -12.97 22.75
N ILE A 352 11.28 -13.91 23.58
CA ILE A 352 11.44 -15.32 23.17
C ILE A 352 10.12 -16.07 23.42
N PRO A 353 9.50 -16.73 22.42
CA PRO A 353 8.24 -17.46 22.59
C PRO A 353 8.32 -18.58 23.65
N PRO A 354 7.24 -18.85 24.42
CA PRO A 354 7.24 -19.83 25.50
C PRO A 354 7.70 -21.23 25.10
N GLU A 355 7.36 -21.69 23.89
CA GLU A 355 7.75 -22.97 23.31
C GLU A 355 9.27 -23.04 23.15
N VAL A 356 9.89 -21.95 22.67
CA VAL A 356 11.34 -21.80 22.55
C VAL A 356 11.99 -21.74 23.92
N GLN A 357 11.41 -21.00 24.88
CA GLN A 357 11.91 -20.97 26.26
C GLN A 357 11.89 -22.37 26.91
N LYS A 358 10.81 -23.15 26.69
CA LYS A 358 10.68 -24.53 27.18
C LYS A 358 11.75 -25.43 26.55
N ARG A 359 12.01 -25.29 25.26
CA ARG A 359 13.09 -26.02 24.56
C ARG A 359 14.47 -25.65 25.13
N LEU A 360 14.77 -24.37 25.29
CA LEU A 360 16.03 -23.89 25.87
C LEU A 360 16.27 -24.51 27.25
N LYS A 361 15.25 -24.49 28.12
CA LYS A 361 15.33 -25.11 29.46
C LYS A 361 15.61 -26.61 29.40
N LYS A 362 14.97 -27.34 28.47
CA LYS A 362 15.24 -28.79 28.25
C LYS A 362 16.68 -29.04 27.81
N LEU A 363 17.32 -28.09 27.13
CA LEU A 363 18.71 -28.13 26.70
C LEU A 363 19.69 -27.60 27.78
N GLY A 364 19.22 -27.33 29.00
CA GLY A 364 20.05 -26.77 30.08
C GLY A 364 20.44 -25.29 29.88
N LYS A 365 19.76 -24.58 28.97
CA LYS A 365 20.02 -23.17 28.65
C LYS A 365 19.00 -22.27 29.36
N ALA A 366 19.47 -21.28 30.11
CA ALA A 366 18.61 -20.29 30.75
C ALA A 366 18.18 -19.19 29.73
N PRO A 367 16.89 -19.01 29.43
CA PRO A 367 16.47 -18.06 28.37
C PRO A 367 16.84 -16.59 28.63
N ALA A 368 17.03 -16.21 29.89
CA ALA A 368 17.42 -14.86 30.30
C ALA A 368 18.95 -14.62 30.27
N ASP A 369 19.76 -15.68 30.11
CA ASP A 369 21.22 -15.57 30.09
C ASP A 369 21.68 -14.87 28.79
N PRO A 370 22.46 -13.78 28.88
CA PRO A 370 23.00 -13.08 27.71
C PRO A 370 23.73 -14.01 26.71
N THR A 371 24.40 -15.06 27.17
CA THR A 371 25.08 -16.03 26.30
C THR A 371 24.08 -16.82 25.46
N VAL A 372 22.94 -17.17 26.04
CA VAL A 372 21.84 -17.85 25.36
C VAL A 372 21.13 -16.88 24.40
N VAL A 373 20.92 -15.63 24.81
CA VAL A 373 20.35 -14.58 23.94
C VAL A 373 21.24 -14.34 22.71
N LYS A 374 22.57 -14.32 22.86
CA LYS A 374 23.52 -14.30 21.73
C LYS A 374 23.30 -15.47 20.77
N GLU A 375 23.09 -16.66 21.30
CA GLU A 375 22.83 -17.86 20.49
C GLU A 375 21.50 -17.76 19.73
N VAL A 376 20.45 -17.23 20.36
CA VAL A 376 19.14 -16.98 19.71
C VAL A 376 19.28 -15.96 18.58
N TYR A 377 19.97 -14.82 18.78
CA TYR A 377 20.24 -13.87 17.70
C TYR A 377 21.02 -14.51 16.54
N ARG A 378 21.97 -15.40 16.84
CA ARG A 378 22.66 -16.17 15.78
C ARG A 378 21.71 -17.05 14.99
N GLY A 379 20.71 -17.65 15.64
CA GLY A 379 19.68 -18.45 14.97
C GLY A 379 18.83 -17.58 14.03
N ILE A 380 18.34 -16.45 14.54
CA ILE A 380 17.56 -15.48 13.78
C ILE A 380 18.32 -15.02 12.54
N PHE A 381 19.55 -14.51 12.71
CA PHE A 381 20.36 -14.01 11.59
C PHE A 381 20.73 -15.09 10.59
N LYS A 382 21.10 -16.29 11.06
CA LYS A 382 21.40 -17.43 10.18
C LYS A 382 20.21 -17.75 9.29
N ARG A 383 18.99 -17.73 9.83
CA ARG A 383 17.79 -18.00 9.04
C ARG A 383 17.50 -16.88 8.03
N ILE A 384 17.57 -15.62 8.45
CA ILE A 384 17.35 -14.47 7.54
C ILE A 384 18.30 -14.55 6.35
N MET A 385 19.60 -14.73 6.60
CA MET A 385 20.64 -14.87 5.56
C MET A 385 20.37 -16.00 4.55
N LYS A 386 19.58 -17.00 4.92
CA LYS A 386 19.22 -18.15 4.05
C LYS A 386 17.85 -18.01 3.39
N THR A 387 16.98 -17.15 3.89
CA THR A 387 15.58 -17.10 3.45
C THR A 387 15.32 -15.95 2.51
N HIS A 388 15.78 -14.74 2.79
CA HIS A 388 15.46 -13.56 1.99
C HIS A 388 16.54 -12.47 2.05
N PRO A 389 16.65 -11.62 1.02
CA PRO A 389 17.51 -10.45 1.07
C PRO A 389 16.98 -9.42 2.07
N LEU A 390 17.86 -8.80 2.86
CA LEU A 390 17.50 -7.76 3.83
C LEU A 390 18.55 -6.65 3.82
N ASP A 391 18.15 -5.39 4.03
CA ASP A 391 19.07 -4.25 4.18
C ASP A 391 19.30 -3.88 5.66
N TYR A 392 18.25 -3.94 6.48
CA TYR A 392 18.28 -3.60 7.89
C TYR A 392 17.56 -4.64 8.76
N TYR A 393 18.20 -5.05 9.84
CA TYR A 393 17.55 -5.73 10.95
C TYR A 393 17.11 -4.69 12.00
N TRP A 394 15.81 -4.64 12.26
CA TRP A 394 15.19 -3.67 13.15
C TRP A 394 15.19 -4.15 14.60
N LEU A 395 15.62 -3.29 15.51
CA LEU A 395 15.43 -3.43 16.95
C LEU A 395 14.32 -2.48 17.37
N TRP A 396 13.16 -3.02 17.70
CA TRP A 396 12.02 -2.23 18.16
C TRP A 396 12.01 -2.15 19.68
N THR A 397 12.05 -0.95 20.24
CA THR A 397 11.87 -0.78 21.69
C THR A 397 10.46 -1.24 22.07
N TYR A 398 10.34 -1.90 23.22
CA TYR A 398 9.04 -2.41 23.67
C TYR A 398 8.06 -1.25 23.86
N GLU A 399 6.89 -1.34 23.21
CA GLU A 399 5.94 -0.23 23.09
C GLU A 399 5.50 0.36 24.46
N MET A 400 5.41 -0.47 25.53
CA MET A 400 5.09 -0.01 26.90
C MET A 400 6.08 1.01 27.46
N TRP A 401 7.30 1.07 26.94
CA TRP A 401 8.28 2.05 27.40
C TRP A 401 7.91 3.48 27.02
N GLY A 402 7.12 3.67 25.96
CA GLY A 402 6.69 5.00 25.50
C GLY A 402 5.82 5.72 26.51
N ASP A 403 4.93 4.99 27.19
CA ASP A 403 3.95 5.56 28.12
C ASP A 403 4.44 5.58 29.57
N PHE A 404 5.34 4.66 29.94
CA PHE A 404 5.69 4.43 31.36
C PHE A 404 7.17 4.64 31.68
N GLY A 405 8.00 4.89 30.68
CA GLY A 405 9.44 5.00 30.83
C GLY A 405 10.10 3.68 31.25
N LEU A 406 11.39 3.75 31.60
CA LEU A 406 12.18 2.60 32.07
C LEU A 406 12.77 2.89 33.44
N THR A 407 12.80 1.88 34.30
CA THR A 407 13.65 1.93 35.49
C THR A 407 15.14 1.93 35.08
N ARG A 408 16.02 2.43 35.96
CA ARG A 408 17.48 2.40 35.73
C ARG A 408 18.00 1.00 35.40
N ARG A 409 17.42 -0.03 36.01
CA ARG A 409 17.81 -1.43 35.75
C ARG A 409 17.37 -1.89 34.37
N GLN A 410 16.10 -1.68 33.99
CA GLN A 410 15.62 -2.00 32.64
C GLN A 410 16.43 -1.28 31.58
N LEU A 411 16.71 0.02 31.76
CA LEU A 411 17.52 0.78 30.83
C LEU A 411 18.92 0.17 30.65
N ALA A 412 19.59 -0.24 31.74
CA ALA A 412 20.89 -0.88 31.68
C ALA A 412 20.84 -2.24 30.95
N ASP A 413 19.81 -3.05 31.22
CA ASP A 413 19.61 -4.36 30.57
C ASP A 413 19.41 -4.19 29.05
N VAL A 414 18.60 -3.22 28.63
CA VAL A 414 18.36 -2.91 27.21
C VAL A 414 19.63 -2.42 26.52
N LYS A 415 20.38 -1.49 27.15
CA LYS A 415 21.65 -1.00 26.60
C LYS A 415 22.66 -2.14 26.40
N ALA A 416 22.73 -3.06 27.35
CA ALA A 416 23.59 -4.25 27.23
C ALA A 416 23.14 -5.15 26.08
N GLU A 417 21.83 -5.36 25.89
CA GLU A 417 21.31 -6.17 24.78
C GLU A 417 21.56 -5.51 23.41
N LEU A 418 21.46 -4.18 23.30
CA LEU A 418 21.79 -3.45 22.06
C LEU A 418 23.26 -3.67 21.64
N GLN A 419 24.20 -3.63 22.59
CA GLN A 419 25.60 -3.92 22.31
C GLN A 419 25.81 -5.39 21.93
N LEU A 420 25.11 -6.29 22.63
CA LEU A 420 25.17 -7.73 22.41
C LEU A 420 24.73 -8.10 20.99
N VAL A 421 23.59 -7.58 20.51
CA VAL A 421 23.09 -7.89 19.16
C VAL A 421 23.99 -7.28 18.08
N HIS A 422 24.57 -6.11 18.32
CA HIS A 422 25.56 -5.51 17.42
C HIS A 422 26.82 -6.38 17.30
N GLU A 423 27.34 -6.91 18.42
CA GLU A 423 28.46 -7.84 18.45
C GLU A 423 28.14 -9.12 17.65
N VAL A 424 26.93 -9.67 17.80
CA VAL A 424 26.50 -10.87 17.05
C VAL A 424 26.47 -10.59 15.56
N LEU A 425 25.89 -9.45 15.14
CA LEU A 425 25.82 -9.04 13.74
C LEU A 425 27.22 -8.96 13.11
N GLN A 426 28.17 -8.31 13.80
CA GLN A 426 29.55 -8.20 13.35
C GLN A 426 30.25 -9.56 13.25
N LYS A 427 30.15 -10.39 14.30
CA LYS A 427 30.82 -11.72 14.33
C LYS A 427 30.30 -12.68 13.27
N MET A 428 29.03 -12.55 12.88
CA MET A 428 28.44 -13.36 11.82
C MET A 428 28.72 -12.82 10.41
N ASN A 429 29.28 -11.61 10.30
CA ASN A 429 29.41 -10.89 9.04
C ASN A 429 28.07 -10.86 8.28
N ALA A 430 26.98 -10.52 9.00
CA ALA A 430 25.66 -10.49 8.38
C ALA A 430 25.61 -9.42 7.28
N PRO A 431 24.93 -9.68 6.14
CA PRO A 431 24.94 -8.78 4.98
C PRO A 431 24.02 -7.56 5.13
N PHE A 432 23.34 -7.43 6.27
CA PHE A 432 22.44 -6.33 6.61
C PHE A 432 22.98 -5.53 7.80
N LYS A 433 22.45 -4.31 7.99
CA LYS A 433 22.82 -3.40 9.09
C LYS A 433 21.80 -3.46 10.22
N LEU A 434 22.08 -2.82 11.35
CA LEU A 434 21.06 -2.57 12.37
C LEU A 434 20.32 -1.25 12.10
N ALA A 435 19.07 -1.18 12.55
CA ALA A 435 18.31 0.05 12.80
C ALA A 435 17.58 -0.07 14.15
N LEU A 436 17.37 1.04 14.85
CA LEU A 436 16.60 1.11 16.11
C LEU A 436 15.30 1.88 15.84
N CYS A 437 14.17 1.45 16.39
CA CYS A 437 12.94 2.26 16.42
C CYS A 437 12.15 2.05 17.70
N GLY A 438 11.23 2.98 17.95
CA GLY A 438 10.26 2.98 19.04
C GLY A 438 9.28 4.12 18.82
N TRP A 439 8.48 4.41 19.84
CA TRP A 439 7.72 5.66 19.89
C TRP A 439 8.63 6.87 19.73
N ARG A 440 9.71 6.92 20.50
CA ARG A 440 10.76 7.95 20.44
C ARG A 440 12.11 7.28 20.12
N PRO A 441 13.13 8.03 19.65
CA PRO A 441 14.47 7.46 19.40
C PRO A 441 15.17 6.89 20.64
N GLY A 442 14.74 7.31 21.84
CA GLY A 442 15.25 6.88 23.14
C GLY A 442 14.12 6.51 24.10
N THR A 443 14.21 7.01 25.34
CA THR A 443 13.15 6.87 26.33
C THR A 443 12.36 8.19 26.47
N PRO A 444 11.15 8.19 27.04
CA PRO A 444 10.38 9.43 27.24
C PRO A 444 11.15 10.53 27.99
N ASP A 445 11.90 10.16 29.03
CA ASP A 445 12.67 11.12 29.85
C ASP A 445 14.07 11.46 29.28
N ASP A 446 14.55 10.69 28.30
CA ASP A 446 15.89 10.84 27.72
C ASP A 446 15.86 10.33 26.26
N PRO A 447 15.49 11.21 25.30
CA PRO A 447 15.43 10.84 23.89
C PRO A 447 16.79 10.39 23.32
N ALA A 448 17.91 10.77 23.94
CA ALA A 448 19.26 10.38 23.55
C ALA A 448 19.80 9.14 24.30
N ALA A 449 18.98 8.47 25.10
CA ALA A 449 19.40 7.38 25.99
C ALA A 449 20.24 6.29 25.30
N PHE A 450 19.94 5.98 24.04
CA PHE A 450 20.63 4.94 23.26
C PHE A 450 21.68 5.48 22.29
N ASP A 451 21.83 6.81 22.17
CA ASP A 451 22.61 7.44 21.10
C ASP A 451 24.12 7.19 21.22
N THR A 452 24.63 6.89 22.42
CA THR A 452 26.04 6.55 22.66
C THR A 452 26.31 5.04 22.67
N VAL A 453 25.25 4.22 22.59
CA VAL A 453 25.32 2.76 22.74
C VAL A 453 25.65 2.09 21.40
N LEU A 454 25.06 2.59 20.31
CA LEU A 454 25.23 2.06 18.95
C LEU A 454 26.05 3.04 18.08
N PRO A 455 26.83 2.56 17.11
CA PRO A 455 27.56 3.43 16.17
C PRO A 455 26.64 4.43 15.45
N LYS A 456 27.10 5.65 15.18
CA LYS A 456 26.29 6.76 14.62
C LYS A 456 25.65 6.46 13.25
N ASN A 457 26.23 5.53 12.48
CA ASN A 457 25.69 5.07 11.20
C ASN A 457 24.52 4.08 11.32
N VAL A 458 24.18 3.62 12.53
CA VAL A 458 22.94 2.87 12.81
C VAL A 458 21.78 3.87 12.85
N PRO A 459 20.80 3.78 11.95
CA PRO A 459 19.67 4.70 11.92
C PRO A 459 18.76 4.53 13.13
N PHE A 460 18.31 5.66 13.70
CA PHE A 460 17.28 5.70 14.72
C PHE A 460 16.00 6.22 14.07
N ALA A 461 14.92 5.49 14.23
CA ALA A 461 13.59 5.88 13.81
C ALA A 461 12.68 6.11 15.02
N GLY A 462 11.64 6.92 14.84
CA GLY A 462 10.70 7.27 15.91
C GLY A 462 9.32 7.52 15.33
N LEU A 463 8.29 6.98 15.97
CA LEU A 463 6.91 7.12 15.53
C LEU A 463 6.26 8.42 16.01
N TRP A 464 6.83 9.11 16.99
CA TRP A 464 6.20 10.30 17.54
C TRP A 464 6.16 11.46 16.56
N ASP A 465 5.09 12.24 16.65
CA ASP A 465 4.78 13.37 15.78
C ASP A 465 5.89 14.43 15.79
N GLU A 466 5.95 15.18 14.69
CA GLU A 466 6.85 16.32 14.51
C GLU A 466 8.33 16.01 14.80
N ALA A 467 8.73 14.76 14.61
CA ALA A 467 10.08 14.26 14.91
C ALA A 467 10.53 14.62 16.34
N GLU A 468 9.65 14.48 17.33
CA GLU A 468 9.96 14.74 18.74
C GLU A 468 11.19 13.95 19.24
N GLY A 469 12.09 14.63 19.96
CA GLY A 469 13.28 14.04 20.58
C GLY A 469 14.46 13.80 19.62
N PHE A 470 14.32 14.08 18.33
CA PHE A 470 15.42 13.93 17.36
C PHE A 470 16.45 15.06 17.46
N GLU A 471 16.06 16.22 17.98
CA GLU A 471 16.93 17.36 18.28
C GLU A 471 18.00 17.06 19.33
N ASP A 472 17.73 16.12 20.25
CA ASP A 472 18.62 15.75 21.35
C ASP A 472 19.71 14.77 20.93
N LEU A 473 19.55 14.13 19.77
CA LEU A 473 20.52 13.19 19.22
C LEU A 473 21.71 13.92 18.58
N ASP A 474 22.90 13.32 18.68
CA ASP A 474 24.12 13.77 17.99
C ASP A 474 23.86 14.08 16.51
N GLU A 475 24.47 15.16 16.01
CA GLU A 475 24.30 15.63 14.62
C GLU A 475 24.69 14.57 13.57
N LYS A 476 25.62 13.66 13.90
CA LYS A 476 26.11 12.60 13.01
C LYS A 476 25.22 11.36 13.03
N ARG A 477 24.25 11.26 13.95
CA ARG A 477 23.28 10.17 14.00
C ARG A 477 22.40 10.22 12.76
N ILE A 478 22.21 9.07 12.09
CA ILE A 478 21.18 8.95 11.06
C ILE A 478 19.78 8.94 11.72
N LYS A 479 18.89 9.85 11.30
CA LYS A 479 17.60 10.15 11.94
C LYS A 479 16.43 9.90 10.98
N TRP A 480 15.50 9.02 11.32
CA TRP A 480 14.35 8.59 10.50
C TRP A 480 13.02 8.77 11.26
N PRO A 481 12.56 10.02 11.50
CA PRO A 481 11.21 10.24 12.02
C PRO A 481 10.14 9.68 11.10
N ALA A 482 8.98 9.40 11.67
CA ALA A 482 7.79 8.95 10.95
C ALA A 482 6.67 10.01 10.97
N THR A 483 5.75 9.87 10.02
CA THR A 483 4.39 10.44 10.09
C THR A 483 3.38 9.31 10.12
N TRP A 484 2.15 9.62 10.51
CA TRP A 484 1.02 8.70 10.52
C TRP A 484 0.13 9.04 9.33
N LEU A 485 -0.01 8.08 8.41
CA LEU A 485 -0.99 8.24 7.33
C LEU A 485 -2.41 7.93 7.82
N GLU A 486 -2.52 7.29 8.98
CA GLU A 486 -3.75 6.95 9.68
C GLU A 486 -3.40 6.43 11.08
N GLU A 487 -4.40 6.43 11.94
CA GLU A 487 -4.40 5.88 13.29
C GLU A 487 -5.14 4.54 13.36
N ASP A 488 -4.76 3.67 14.30
CA ASP A 488 -5.36 2.34 14.43
C ASP A 488 -6.81 2.36 14.89
N TRP A 489 -7.24 3.34 15.68
CA TRP A 489 -8.61 3.37 16.24
C TRP A 489 -9.70 3.43 15.15
N GLY A 490 -9.36 3.91 13.96
CA GLY A 490 -10.29 4.25 12.88
C GLY A 490 -10.16 3.42 11.60
N LEU A 491 -9.73 2.15 11.68
CA LEU A 491 -9.39 1.34 10.49
C LEU A 491 -10.58 0.96 9.57
N VAL A 492 -11.83 1.21 9.99
CA VAL A 492 -13.04 0.99 9.16
C VAL A 492 -13.73 2.29 8.74
N GLN A 493 -13.07 3.44 8.92
CA GLN A 493 -13.52 4.76 8.49
C GLN A 493 -12.41 5.53 7.75
N PRO A 494 -12.75 6.49 6.86
CA PRO A 494 -11.73 7.35 6.26
C PRO A 494 -11.02 8.22 7.31
N GLN A 495 -9.74 8.52 7.06
CA GLN A 495 -8.90 9.40 7.87
C GLN A 495 -8.11 10.29 6.90
N LEU A 496 -8.24 11.62 7.04
CA LEU A 496 -7.61 12.60 6.15
C LEU A 496 -6.50 13.31 6.92
N GLU A 497 -5.25 12.95 6.63
CA GLU A 497 -4.06 13.32 7.41
C GLU A 497 -3.08 14.19 6.61
N VAL A 498 -3.54 14.88 5.56
CA VAL A 498 -2.66 15.75 4.74
C VAL A 498 -2.09 16.88 5.59
N HIS A 499 -2.87 17.43 6.52
CA HIS A 499 -2.40 18.44 7.46
C HIS A 499 -1.29 17.93 8.40
N ARG A 500 -1.39 16.68 8.89
CA ARG A 500 -0.42 16.03 9.77
C ARG A 500 0.87 15.73 9.00
N VAL A 501 0.75 15.12 7.82
CA VAL A 501 1.89 14.85 6.92
C VAL A 501 2.68 16.12 6.63
N TYR A 502 2.00 17.26 6.39
CA TYR A 502 2.66 18.55 6.21
C TYR A 502 3.50 18.96 7.44
N SER A 503 2.91 18.89 8.63
CA SER A 503 3.59 19.28 9.88
C SER A 503 4.81 18.41 10.14
N ASP A 504 4.67 17.09 10.03
CA ASP A 504 5.74 16.14 10.34
C ASP A 504 6.92 16.25 9.36
N VAL A 505 6.64 16.34 8.05
CA VAL A 505 7.69 16.54 7.04
C VAL A 505 8.44 17.84 7.29
N LYS A 506 7.72 18.93 7.60
CA LYS A 506 8.35 20.22 7.87
C LYS A 506 9.19 20.20 9.14
N ALA A 507 8.72 19.52 10.20
CA ALA A 507 9.45 19.36 11.44
C ALA A 507 10.71 18.50 11.24
N ALA A 508 10.60 17.36 10.57
CA ALA A 508 11.72 16.49 10.22
C ALA A 508 12.80 17.25 9.42
N TYR A 509 12.39 18.07 8.44
CA TYR A 509 13.29 18.90 7.65
C TYR A 509 14.01 19.95 8.51
N ARG A 510 13.28 20.70 9.34
CA ARG A 510 13.83 21.73 10.24
C ARG A 510 14.83 21.15 11.24
N LYS A 511 14.56 19.94 11.74
CA LYS A 511 15.43 19.19 12.66
C LYS A 511 16.58 18.45 11.96
N ARG A 512 16.79 18.69 10.65
CA ARG A 512 17.87 18.11 9.83
C ARG A 512 17.88 16.58 9.88
N CYS A 513 16.70 15.97 9.86
CA CYS A 513 16.59 14.52 9.79
C CYS A 513 17.07 13.99 8.44
N HIS A 514 17.49 12.73 8.41
CA HIS A 514 18.07 12.08 7.22
C HIS A 514 17.02 11.29 6.42
N GLY A 515 15.91 10.96 7.06
CA GLY A 515 14.82 10.20 6.47
C GLY A 515 13.45 10.71 6.89
N MET A 516 12.44 10.28 6.15
CA MET A 516 11.03 10.43 6.49
C MET A 516 10.30 9.14 6.11
N VAL A 517 9.66 8.51 7.07
CA VAL A 517 8.91 7.27 6.86
C VAL A 517 7.44 7.44 7.29
N ALA A 518 6.55 6.55 6.89
CA ALA A 518 5.12 6.71 7.12
C ALA A 518 4.45 5.43 7.63
N LYS A 519 3.91 5.46 8.85
CA LYS A 519 3.12 4.36 9.43
C LYS A 519 1.75 4.26 8.75
N HIS A 520 1.33 3.04 8.42
CA HIS A 520 -0.01 2.75 7.91
C HIS A 520 -0.40 1.27 7.96
N TRP A 521 -1.66 0.98 7.64
CA TRP A 521 -2.23 -0.35 7.44
C TRP A 521 -2.87 -0.49 6.05
N ARG A 522 -3.77 0.42 5.70
CA ARG A 522 -4.59 0.39 4.48
C ARG A 522 -3.85 1.00 3.30
N THR A 523 -4.41 0.87 2.09
CA THR A 523 -3.74 1.33 0.86
C THR A 523 -4.58 2.31 0.04
N ARG A 524 -5.85 2.00 -0.27
CA ARG A 524 -6.65 2.83 -1.19
C ARG A 524 -7.21 4.09 -0.55
N VAL A 525 -7.79 3.97 0.64
CA VAL A 525 -8.36 5.12 1.38
C VAL A 525 -7.30 6.17 1.73
N LEU A 526 -6.03 5.78 1.81
CA LEU A 526 -4.89 6.67 2.09
C LEU A 526 -4.38 7.44 0.88
N GLY A 527 -5.04 7.38 -0.28
CA GLY A 527 -4.61 8.04 -1.52
C GLY A 527 -4.16 9.50 -1.32
N PRO A 528 -4.99 10.38 -0.70
CA PRO A 528 -4.58 11.73 -0.35
C PRO A 528 -3.33 11.79 0.54
N ASN A 529 -3.30 11.01 1.62
CA ASN A 529 -2.23 11.09 2.64
C ASN A 529 -0.87 10.67 2.06
N ILE A 530 -0.80 9.55 1.31
CA ILE A 530 0.45 9.12 0.67
C ILE A 530 0.84 10.04 -0.50
N GLY A 531 -0.14 10.57 -1.24
CA GLY A 531 0.12 11.54 -2.31
C GLY A 531 0.73 12.84 -1.78
N ALA A 532 0.19 13.33 -0.67
CA ALA A 532 0.70 14.48 0.07
C ALA A 532 2.15 14.26 0.53
N LEU A 533 2.44 13.08 1.10
CA LEU A 533 3.79 12.71 1.48
C LEU A 533 4.72 12.71 0.27
N SER A 534 4.37 12.01 -0.81
CA SER A 534 5.19 11.98 -2.04
C SER A 534 5.48 13.38 -2.58
N ALA A 535 4.49 14.28 -2.59
CA ALA A 535 4.65 15.65 -3.07
C ALA A 535 5.64 16.47 -2.22
N LEU A 536 5.64 16.31 -0.90
CA LEU A 536 6.52 17.06 0.01
C LEU A 536 7.95 16.51 0.12
N LEU A 537 8.22 15.34 -0.48
CA LEU A 537 9.52 14.69 -0.41
C LEU A 537 10.51 15.13 -1.50
N TRP A 538 10.13 16.07 -2.36
CA TRP A 538 10.94 16.54 -3.49
C TRP A 538 11.00 18.07 -3.55
N PHE A 539 12.21 18.59 -3.69
CA PHE A 539 12.46 19.95 -4.18
C PHE A 539 12.49 19.94 -5.69
N ARG A 540 11.82 20.91 -6.33
CA ARG A 540 11.70 21.00 -7.80
C ARG A 540 12.00 22.41 -8.28
N GLY A 541 12.71 22.52 -9.40
CA GLY A 541 13.07 23.79 -10.03
C GLY A 541 13.52 23.61 -11.48
N LEU A 542 14.10 24.64 -12.08
CA LEU A 542 14.59 24.60 -13.47
C LEU A 542 15.97 23.93 -13.56
N THR A 543 16.25 23.20 -14.63
CA THR A 543 17.60 22.64 -14.86
C THR A 543 18.68 23.71 -14.89
N GLY A 544 19.88 23.38 -14.41
CA GLY A 544 20.96 24.35 -14.22
C GLY A 544 20.83 25.24 -12.98
N THR A 545 19.74 25.11 -12.20
CA THR A 545 19.56 25.79 -10.91
C THR A 545 19.64 24.81 -9.75
N ASN A 546 19.81 25.33 -8.53
CA ASN A 546 19.55 24.57 -7.31
C ASN A 546 18.04 24.68 -7.02
N PRO A 547 17.26 23.58 -6.99
CA PRO A 547 15.78 23.60 -7.05
C PRO A 547 15.02 24.24 -5.87
N GLY A 548 15.63 25.16 -5.10
CA GLY A 548 15.06 25.75 -3.90
C GLY A 548 15.02 24.74 -2.76
N LYS A 549 15.53 25.09 -1.57
CA LYS A 549 15.56 24.18 -0.41
C LYS A 549 14.49 24.55 0.64
N ASN A 550 13.35 25.06 0.20
CA ASN A 550 12.28 25.49 1.10
C ASN A 550 11.02 24.66 0.84
N LEU A 551 10.44 24.15 1.92
CA LEU A 551 9.12 23.53 1.88
C LEU A 551 8.04 24.64 1.88
N PRO A 552 6.81 24.34 1.42
CA PRO A 552 5.72 25.32 1.40
C PRO A 552 5.50 25.93 2.79
N GLU A 553 5.33 27.26 2.88
CA GLU A 553 5.29 27.94 4.18
C GLU A 553 3.91 27.94 4.84
N SER A 554 2.85 28.12 4.06
CA SER A 554 1.46 28.11 4.53
C SER A 554 0.86 26.71 4.39
N ARG A 555 0.54 26.08 5.52
CA ARG A 555 -0.11 24.76 5.57
C ARG A 555 -1.42 24.76 4.78
N ASN A 556 -2.29 25.72 5.05
CA ASN A 556 -3.65 25.70 4.49
C ASN A 556 -3.67 26.02 2.99
N ASP A 557 -2.78 26.90 2.51
CA ASP A 557 -2.68 27.19 1.08
C ASP A 557 -2.15 25.96 0.34
N TRP A 558 -1.13 25.31 0.89
CA TRP A 558 -0.60 24.07 0.34
C TRP A 558 -1.65 22.94 0.32
N ILE A 559 -2.43 22.76 1.39
CA ILE A 559 -3.53 21.78 1.41
C ILE A 559 -4.57 22.07 0.31
N ASN A 560 -4.91 23.35 0.08
CA ASN A 560 -5.84 23.71 -0.99
C ASN A 560 -5.27 23.36 -2.37
N GLU A 561 -4.01 23.70 -2.62
CA GLU A 561 -3.33 23.39 -3.88
C GLU A 561 -3.21 21.88 -4.12
N PHE A 562 -2.83 21.14 -3.08
CA PHE A 562 -2.73 19.68 -3.12
C PHE A 562 -4.06 19.04 -3.49
N TYR A 563 -5.15 19.39 -2.77
CA TYR A 563 -6.46 18.81 -3.06
C TYR A 563 -7.03 19.25 -4.41
N ALA A 564 -6.67 20.44 -4.90
CA ALA A 564 -7.03 20.87 -6.25
C ALA A 564 -6.36 20.01 -7.33
N ASP A 565 -5.05 19.72 -7.23
CA ASP A 565 -4.39 18.79 -8.15
C ASP A 565 -4.95 17.37 -7.98
N TRP A 566 -5.02 16.88 -6.74
CA TRP A 566 -5.50 15.52 -6.45
C TRP A 566 -6.91 15.27 -6.99
N ALA A 567 -7.85 16.20 -6.76
CA ALA A 567 -9.22 16.08 -7.27
C ALA A 567 -9.26 16.13 -8.80
N ARG A 568 -8.45 16.98 -9.43
CA ARG A 568 -8.36 17.09 -10.89
C ARG A 568 -7.89 15.79 -11.53
N GLN A 569 -6.83 15.19 -11.01
CA GLN A 569 -6.28 13.94 -11.55
C GLN A 569 -7.17 12.74 -11.23
N SER A 570 -7.84 12.75 -10.07
CA SER A 570 -8.68 11.63 -9.63
C SER A 570 -10.05 11.61 -10.30
N PHE A 571 -10.65 12.78 -10.55
CA PHE A 571 -12.07 12.86 -10.93
C PHE A 571 -12.33 13.68 -12.22
N GLY A 572 -11.29 14.22 -12.85
CA GLY A 572 -11.44 15.09 -14.01
C GLY A 572 -11.65 16.57 -13.65
N PRO A 573 -11.53 17.46 -14.64
CA PRO A 573 -11.49 18.92 -14.42
C PRO A 573 -12.84 19.55 -14.07
N GLU A 574 -13.97 18.94 -14.42
CA GLU A 574 -15.29 19.60 -14.44
C GLU A 574 -15.78 19.99 -13.04
N ALA A 575 -15.64 19.09 -12.07
CA ALA A 575 -16.09 19.30 -10.68
C ALA A 575 -14.93 19.48 -9.68
N THR A 576 -13.70 19.67 -10.18
CA THR A 576 -12.47 19.71 -9.37
C THR A 576 -12.57 20.68 -8.20
N GLY A 577 -13.01 21.92 -8.45
CA GLY A 577 -12.99 22.99 -7.45
C GLY A 577 -13.87 22.67 -6.23
N ASP A 578 -15.10 22.21 -6.47
CA ASP A 578 -16.05 21.87 -5.41
C ASP A 578 -15.63 20.61 -4.64
N ILE A 579 -15.12 19.59 -5.35
CA ILE A 579 -14.61 18.38 -4.69
C ILE A 579 -13.40 18.73 -3.80
N ALA A 580 -12.43 19.48 -4.35
CA ALA A 580 -11.24 19.89 -3.60
C ALA A 580 -11.61 20.72 -2.36
N ALA A 581 -12.58 21.63 -2.47
CA ALA A 581 -13.04 22.44 -1.34
C ALA A 581 -13.64 21.59 -0.21
N ILE A 582 -14.38 20.51 -0.54
CA ILE A 582 -14.93 19.58 0.46
C ILE A 582 -13.78 18.88 1.20
N PHE A 583 -12.86 18.25 0.47
CA PHE A 583 -11.77 17.48 1.08
C PHE A 583 -10.81 18.36 1.88
N ALA A 584 -10.37 19.49 1.30
CA ALA A 584 -9.51 20.44 1.99
C ALA A 584 -10.20 21.02 3.23
N GLY A 585 -11.51 21.29 3.17
CA GLY A 585 -12.28 21.77 4.31
C GLY A 585 -12.29 20.79 5.48
N LEU A 586 -12.49 19.49 5.21
CA LEU A 586 -12.48 18.43 6.21
C LEU A 586 -11.08 18.23 6.83
N ASP A 587 -10.03 18.23 5.99
CA ASP A 587 -8.65 17.96 6.43
C ASP A 587 -8.02 19.12 7.21
N LYS A 588 -8.23 20.37 6.79
CA LYS A 588 -7.67 21.56 7.47
C LYS A 588 -8.13 21.72 8.91
N ALA A 589 -9.29 21.16 9.26
CA ALA A 589 -9.80 21.16 10.62
C ALA A 589 -9.02 20.22 11.56
N GLY A 590 -8.20 19.32 11.01
CA GLY A 590 -7.53 18.25 11.75
C GLY A 590 -8.52 17.27 12.37
N GLU A 591 -8.06 16.45 13.31
CA GLU A 591 -8.89 15.40 13.92
C GLU A 591 -10.05 15.94 14.79
N SER A 592 -9.83 17.04 15.51
CA SER A 592 -10.76 17.51 16.56
C SER A 592 -11.30 18.93 16.35
N GLY A 593 -10.93 19.61 15.26
CA GLY A 593 -11.36 20.99 14.99
C GLY A 593 -12.80 21.10 14.49
N PRO A 594 -13.43 22.29 14.60
CA PRO A 594 -14.76 22.52 14.02
C PRO A 594 -14.76 22.26 12.50
N GLY A 595 -15.64 21.36 12.06
CA GLY A 595 -15.72 20.94 10.65
C GLY A 595 -14.83 19.75 10.30
N SER A 596 -14.17 19.12 11.29
CA SER A 596 -13.44 17.87 11.09
C SER A 596 -14.35 16.74 10.62
N LEU A 597 -13.69 15.73 10.05
CA LEU A 597 -14.34 14.48 9.71
C LEU A 597 -14.94 13.84 10.98
N PRO A 598 -16.20 13.37 10.96
CA PRO A 598 -16.77 12.68 12.12
C PRO A 598 -16.05 11.37 12.45
N HIS A 599 -15.86 11.05 13.73
CA HIS A 599 -15.20 9.83 14.20
C HIS A 599 -16.18 8.91 14.95
N PRO A 600 -17.03 8.14 14.26
CA PRO A 600 -17.97 7.23 14.90
C PRO A 600 -17.38 5.87 15.32
N THR A 601 -16.08 5.62 15.15
CA THR A 601 -15.43 4.36 15.55
C THR A 601 -14.33 4.55 16.60
N GLY A 602 -13.95 3.47 17.29
CA GLY A 602 -12.84 3.48 18.24
C GLY A 602 -12.41 2.08 18.69
N TRP A 603 -11.69 2.02 19.81
CA TRP A 603 -11.25 0.78 20.46
C TRP A 603 -12.31 0.25 21.44
N GLU A 604 -12.83 -0.95 21.19
CA GLU A 604 -13.73 -1.69 22.09
C GLU A 604 -13.42 -3.19 22.06
N GLU A 605 -13.72 -3.94 23.13
CA GLU A 605 -13.37 -5.36 23.26
C GLU A 605 -11.87 -5.71 23.08
N GLY A 606 -10.99 -4.70 23.13
CA GLY A 606 -9.56 -4.84 22.86
C GLY A 606 -9.19 -4.96 21.38
N ALA A 607 -10.06 -4.49 20.48
CA ALA A 607 -9.84 -4.38 19.05
C ALA A 607 -10.19 -2.95 18.55
N PRO A 608 -9.53 -2.46 17.49
CA PRO A 608 -9.90 -1.20 16.87
C PRO A 608 -11.04 -1.32 15.86
N GLY A 609 -11.65 -0.19 15.50
CA GLY A 609 -12.64 -0.11 14.42
C GLY A 609 -14.07 -0.48 14.85
N ALA A 610 -14.34 -0.61 16.15
CA ALA A 610 -15.70 -0.82 16.65
C ALA A 610 -16.56 0.43 16.41
N ILE A 611 -17.81 0.27 15.97
CA ILE A 611 -18.75 1.39 15.85
C ILE A 611 -19.22 1.82 17.24
N ALA A 612 -18.76 2.98 17.70
CA ALA A 612 -18.96 3.47 19.06
C ALA A 612 -20.42 3.88 19.34
N ALA A 613 -20.86 3.72 20.58
CA ALA A 613 -22.18 4.18 21.02
C ALA A 613 -22.25 5.72 21.00
N ASN A 614 -23.28 6.27 20.37
CA ASN A 614 -23.61 7.69 20.43
C ASN A 614 -24.99 7.88 21.04
N TYR A 615 -25.03 8.51 22.21
CA TYR A 615 -26.26 8.69 22.97
C TYR A 615 -27.14 9.86 22.52
N LYS A 616 -26.72 10.60 21.48
CA LYS A 616 -27.49 11.67 20.84
C LYS A 616 -28.41 11.11 19.75
N SER A 617 -29.42 11.89 19.37
CA SER A 617 -30.31 11.50 18.27
C SER A 617 -29.62 11.66 16.91
N TRP A 618 -29.99 10.82 15.93
CA TRP A 618 -29.50 10.99 14.57
C TRP A 618 -29.88 12.36 13.99
N GLN A 619 -31.07 12.88 14.33
CA GLN A 619 -31.53 14.20 13.90
C GLN A 619 -30.52 15.30 14.30
N SER A 620 -30.00 15.26 15.54
CA SER A 620 -29.00 16.22 16.02
C SER A 620 -27.60 16.01 15.43
N GLU A 621 -27.23 14.77 15.10
CA GLU A 621 -25.86 14.44 14.66
C GLU A 621 -25.68 14.46 13.13
N SER A 622 -26.76 14.27 12.37
CA SER A 622 -26.75 14.16 10.90
C SER A 622 -26.13 15.36 10.18
N ALA A 623 -26.20 16.56 10.77
CA ALA A 623 -25.65 17.78 10.19
C ALA A 623 -24.13 17.71 9.97
N LYS A 624 -23.40 16.96 10.82
CA LYS A 624 -21.94 16.75 10.67
C LYS A 624 -21.59 16.00 9.37
N TYR A 625 -22.54 15.27 8.80
CA TYR A 625 -22.38 14.48 7.58
C TYR A 625 -23.00 15.17 6.35
N ALA A 626 -23.36 16.45 6.44
CA ALA A 626 -23.98 17.18 5.32
C ALA A 626 -23.09 17.25 4.07
N PHE A 627 -21.77 17.15 4.23
CA PHE A 627 -20.82 17.11 3.13
C PHE A 627 -21.01 15.90 2.20
N VAL A 628 -21.53 14.77 2.72
CA VAL A 628 -21.79 13.56 1.92
C VAL A 628 -22.83 13.85 0.83
N LYS A 629 -23.89 14.57 1.18
CA LYS A 629 -24.92 15.01 0.22
C LYS A 629 -24.34 16.01 -0.79
N LYS A 630 -23.46 16.92 -0.36
CA LYS A 630 -22.78 17.86 -1.26
C LYS A 630 -21.91 17.12 -2.27
N LEU A 631 -21.12 16.13 -1.81
CA LEU A 631 -20.32 15.31 -2.70
C LEU A 631 -21.21 14.52 -3.67
N ALA A 632 -22.26 13.84 -3.19
CA ALA A 632 -23.17 13.08 -4.04
C ALA A 632 -23.78 13.92 -5.19
N ALA A 633 -24.08 15.20 -4.93
CA ALA A 633 -24.62 16.12 -5.93
C ALA A 633 -23.65 16.47 -7.06
N LEU A 634 -22.34 16.24 -6.86
CA LEU A 634 -21.30 16.46 -7.88
C LEU A 634 -21.13 15.25 -8.81
N ARG A 635 -21.66 14.07 -8.44
CA ARG A 635 -21.52 12.84 -9.25
C ARG A 635 -21.89 13.02 -10.72
N PRO A 636 -23.01 13.68 -11.10
CA PRO A 636 -23.39 13.85 -12.51
C PRO A 636 -22.42 14.73 -13.33
N GLN A 637 -21.55 15.50 -12.67
CA GLN A 637 -20.56 16.35 -13.32
C GLN A 637 -19.26 15.60 -13.64
N VAL A 638 -19.02 14.45 -13.00
CA VAL A 638 -17.84 13.62 -13.22
C VAL A 638 -18.00 12.80 -14.49
N SER A 639 -17.07 12.96 -15.42
CA SER A 639 -17.09 12.30 -16.74
C SER A 639 -15.94 11.31 -16.91
N GLY A 640 -16.19 10.22 -17.64
CA GLY A 640 -15.24 9.14 -17.85
C GLY A 640 -15.43 7.98 -16.86
N ALA A 641 -15.32 6.74 -17.36
CA ALA A 641 -15.57 5.53 -16.57
C ALA A 641 -14.55 5.32 -15.43
N GLY A 642 -13.29 5.69 -15.63
CA GLY A 642 -12.24 5.59 -14.61
C GLY A 642 -12.37 6.68 -13.55
N ASN A 643 -12.65 7.93 -13.97
CA ASN A 643 -12.98 9.02 -13.07
C ASN A 643 -14.20 8.69 -12.20
N LEU A 644 -15.28 8.16 -12.81
CA LEU A 644 -16.48 7.74 -12.09
C LEU A 644 -16.20 6.61 -11.11
N GLU A 645 -15.42 5.57 -11.46
CA GLU A 645 -15.05 4.50 -10.51
C GLU A 645 -14.29 5.06 -9.29
N ARG A 646 -13.35 5.98 -9.52
CA ARG A 646 -12.59 6.62 -8.43
C ARG A 646 -13.47 7.52 -7.57
N PHE A 647 -14.37 8.28 -8.18
CA PHE A 647 -15.32 9.13 -7.47
C PHE A 647 -16.29 8.31 -6.63
N ASP A 648 -16.89 7.26 -7.21
CA ASP A 648 -17.85 6.39 -6.54
C ASP A 648 -17.22 5.66 -5.35
N TYR A 649 -15.94 5.30 -5.44
CA TYR A 649 -15.20 4.77 -4.28
C TYR A 649 -15.23 5.74 -3.09
N TRP A 650 -14.95 7.03 -3.31
CA TRP A 650 -14.95 8.04 -2.25
C TRP A 650 -16.36 8.39 -1.78
N LEU A 651 -17.32 8.46 -2.70
CA LEU A 651 -18.73 8.65 -2.34
C LEU A 651 -19.21 7.51 -1.43
N HIS A 652 -19.00 6.25 -1.81
CA HIS A 652 -19.36 5.09 -1.00
C HIS A 652 -18.60 5.05 0.34
N THR A 653 -17.36 5.53 0.38
CA THR A 653 -16.57 5.65 1.62
C THR A 653 -17.23 6.62 2.60
N PHE A 654 -17.64 7.81 2.14
CA PHE A 654 -18.31 8.78 3.00
C PHE A 654 -19.78 8.45 3.30
N GLU A 655 -20.48 7.76 2.40
CA GLU A 655 -21.80 7.20 2.70
C GLU A 655 -21.72 6.12 3.76
N SER A 656 -20.70 5.26 3.71
CA SER A 656 -20.41 4.27 4.76
C SER A 656 -20.16 4.97 6.09
N LEU A 657 -19.31 6.00 6.11
CA LEU A 657 -19.05 6.82 7.31
C LEU A 657 -20.35 7.41 7.90
N ARG A 658 -21.24 7.95 7.06
CA ARG A 658 -22.55 8.46 7.51
C ARG A 658 -23.41 7.36 8.12
N ILE A 659 -23.45 6.19 7.48
CA ILE A 659 -24.19 5.03 7.98
C ILE A 659 -23.62 4.55 9.31
N THR A 660 -22.30 4.50 9.47
CA THR A 660 -21.62 4.17 10.72
C THR A 660 -22.02 5.14 11.85
N GLY A 661 -22.07 6.45 11.58
CA GLY A 661 -22.56 7.44 12.54
C GLY A 661 -24.03 7.26 12.94
N GLU A 662 -24.90 6.94 11.98
CA GLU A 662 -26.31 6.64 12.22
C GLU A 662 -26.46 5.35 13.04
N PHE A 663 -25.65 4.33 12.75
CA PHE A 663 -25.60 3.08 13.49
C PHE A 663 -25.17 3.30 14.94
N GLY A 664 -24.13 4.11 15.19
CA GLY A 664 -23.72 4.49 16.55
C GLY A 664 -24.83 5.19 17.35
N CYS A 665 -25.63 6.04 16.70
CA CYS A 665 -26.81 6.66 17.32
C CYS A 665 -27.92 5.66 17.66
N LEU A 666 -28.12 4.63 16.81
CA LEU A 666 -29.06 3.55 17.08
C LEU A 666 -28.55 2.64 18.20
N ARG A 667 -27.24 2.37 18.24
CA ARG A 667 -26.59 1.65 19.34
C ARG A 667 -26.86 2.33 20.68
N GLY A 668 -26.58 3.63 20.81
CA GLY A 668 -26.85 4.37 22.05
C GLY A 668 -28.35 4.44 22.43
N GLN A 669 -29.25 4.34 21.44
CA GLN A 669 -30.70 4.20 21.71
C GLN A 669 -31.08 2.79 22.17
N LEU A 670 -30.44 1.76 21.64
CA LEU A 670 -30.64 0.36 22.03
C LEU A 670 -30.22 0.16 23.49
N GLU A 671 -29.00 0.55 23.83
CA GLU A 671 -28.46 0.45 25.19
C GLU A 671 -29.37 1.15 26.22
N LYS A 672 -29.75 2.41 25.97
CA LYS A 672 -30.73 3.13 26.81
C LYS A 672 -32.10 2.47 26.92
N ALA A 673 -32.51 1.70 25.91
CA ALA A 673 -33.81 1.03 25.91
C ALA A 673 -33.75 -0.30 26.68
N ILE A 674 -32.61 -1.00 26.63
CA ILE A 674 -32.32 -2.17 27.46
C ILE A 674 -32.30 -1.77 28.94
N ASP A 675 -31.53 -0.74 29.29
CA ASP A 675 -31.44 -0.20 30.68
C ASP A 675 -32.80 0.20 31.28
N ARG A 676 -33.78 0.52 30.43
CA ARG A 676 -35.12 0.97 30.83
C ARG A 676 -36.19 -0.10 30.65
N GLU A 677 -35.79 -1.33 30.31
CA GLU A 677 -36.68 -2.48 30.06
C GLU A 677 -37.77 -2.19 29.00
N LYS A 678 -37.45 -1.37 27.98
CA LYS A 678 -38.38 -0.94 26.92
C LYS A 678 -38.32 -1.87 25.70
N PHE A 679 -38.71 -3.13 25.88
CA PHE A 679 -38.53 -4.19 24.88
C PHE A 679 -39.10 -3.90 23.47
N SER A 680 -40.26 -3.24 23.37
CA SER A 680 -40.83 -2.87 22.06
C SER A 680 -39.98 -1.83 21.31
N THR A 681 -39.29 -0.96 22.05
CA THR A 681 -38.32 -0.01 21.52
C THR A 681 -37.05 -0.74 21.11
N VAL A 682 -36.54 -1.62 21.97
CA VAL A 682 -35.34 -2.44 21.69
C VAL A 682 -35.50 -3.18 20.37
N LEU A 683 -36.57 -3.96 20.21
CA LEU A 683 -36.77 -4.76 19.00
C LEU A 683 -36.87 -3.88 17.74
N ARG A 684 -37.55 -2.74 17.84
CA ARG A 684 -37.66 -1.77 16.73
C ARG A 684 -36.31 -1.20 16.34
N VAL A 685 -35.46 -0.84 17.31
CA VAL A 685 -34.11 -0.32 17.08
C VAL A 685 -33.23 -1.41 16.47
N ARG A 686 -33.26 -2.63 17.01
CA ARG A 686 -32.48 -3.77 16.52
C ARG A 686 -32.79 -4.16 15.08
N ILE A 687 -34.06 -4.11 14.68
CA ILE A 687 -34.49 -4.30 13.27
C ILE A 687 -33.92 -3.19 12.37
N LYS A 688 -33.96 -1.93 12.82
CA LYS A 688 -33.36 -0.81 12.06
C LYS A 688 -31.85 -0.98 11.89
N MET A 689 -31.15 -1.41 12.94
CA MET A 689 -29.71 -1.70 12.88
C MET A 689 -29.40 -2.79 11.86
N ALA A 690 -30.22 -3.86 11.78
CA ALA A 690 -30.04 -4.91 10.78
C ALA A 690 -30.17 -4.38 9.33
N ARG A 691 -31.20 -3.56 9.04
CA ARG A 691 -31.37 -2.94 7.71
C ARG A 691 -30.24 -1.97 7.38
N LEU A 692 -29.75 -1.24 8.37
CA LEU A 692 -28.65 -0.30 8.20
C LEU A 692 -27.32 -1.04 7.94
N TRP A 693 -27.11 -2.18 8.60
CA TRP A 693 -25.98 -3.07 8.36
C TRP A 693 -25.94 -3.60 6.93
N GLU A 694 -27.08 -4.03 6.37
CA GLU A 694 -27.18 -4.49 4.98
C GLU A 694 -26.71 -3.43 3.98
N ARG A 695 -27.10 -2.17 4.23
CA ARG A 695 -26.67 -1.03 3.40
C ARG A 695 -25.19 -0.73 3.57
N LEU A 696 -24.67 -0.78 4.80
CA LEU A 696 -23.24 -0.63 5.07
C LEU A 696 -22.43 -1.68 4.32
N MET A 697 -22.77 -2.97 4.47
CA MET A 697 -22.08 -4.07 3.81
C MET A 697 -22.16 -3.96 2.27
N SER A 698 -23.30 -3.55 1.72
CA SER A 698 -23.42 -3.33 0.27
C SER A 698 -22.45 -2.25 -0.24
N LEU A 699 -22.27 -1.15 0.51
CA LEU A 699 -21.28 -0.12 0.17
C LEU A 699 -19.85 -0.61 0.35
N GLN A 700 -19.57 -1.38 1.41
CA GLN A 700 -18.25 -1.97 1.62
C GLN A 700 -17.84 -2.89 0.47
N VAL A 701 -18.75 -3.77 0.00
CA VAL A 701 -18.53 -4.59 -1.20
C VAL A 701 -18.18 -3.74 -2.43
N GLN A 702 -18.88 -2.62 -2.63
CA GLN A 702 -18.60 -1.70 -3.74
C GLN A 702 -17.25 -0.98 -3.63
N ARG A 703 -16.69 -0.85 -2.43
CA ARG A 703 -15.36 -0.27 -2.20
C ARG A 703 -14.21 -1.23 -2.39
N VAL A 704 -14.45 -2.55 -2.32
CA VAL A 704 -13.36 -3.56 -2.34
C VAL A 704 -12.52 -3.46 -3.60
N THR A 705 -11.22 -3.24 -3.43
CA THR A 705 -10.26 -3.18 -4.54
C THR A 705 -9.02 -4.02 -4.29
N ASN A 706 -8.72 -4.29 -3.02
CA ASN A 706 -7.62 -5.12 -2.58
C ASN A 706 -7.95 -5.82 -1.24
N SER A 707 -6.95 -6.53 -0.69
CA SER A 707 -7.09 -7.29 0.56
C SER A 707 -7.43 -6.41 1.77
N SER A 708 -6.98 -5.16 1.83
CA SER A 708 -7.25 -4.25 2.95
C SER A 708 -8.75 -4.01 3.13
N GLU A 709 -9.49 -3.79 2.04
CA GLU A 709 -10.94 -3.58 2.12
C GLU A 709 -11.72 -4.89 2.42
N LEU A 710 -11.17 -6.06 2.09
CA LEU A 710 -11.69 -7.33 2.60
C LEU A 710 -11.48 -7.44 4.11
N GLY A 711 -10.35 -6.92 4.60
CA GLY A 711 -10.05 -6.80 6.03
C GLY A 711 -11.01 -5.89 6.76
N GLU A 712 -11.42 -4.75 6.17
CA GLU A 712 -12.41 -3.84 6.76
C GLU A 712 -13.76 -4.55 6.95
N ILE A 713 -14.18 -5.35 5.96
CA ILE A 713 -15.39 -6.18 6.06
C ILE A 713 -15.26 -7.20 7.20
N ALA A 714 -14.13 -7.90 7.28
CA ALA A 714 -13.89 -8.90 8.31
C ALA A 714 -13.86 -8.28 9.71
N ASN A 715 -13.24 -7.10 9.88
CA ASN A 715 -13.27 -6.36 11.13
C ASN A 715 -14.71 -6.04 11.54
N LEU A 716 -15.49 -5.39 10.67
CA LEU A 716 -16.87 -5.01 10.95
C LEU A 716 -17.73 -6.22 11.35
N GLU A 717 -17.63 -7.33 10.61
CA GLU A 717 -18.39 -8.56 10.88
C GLU A 717 -17.94 -9.25 12.18
N GLN A 718 -16.63 -9.37 12.44
CA GLN A 718 -16.11 -10.06 13.63
C GLN A 718 -16.32 -9.23 14.90
N LEU A 719 -16.01 -7.94 14.87
CA LEU A 719 -15.98 -7.08 16.04
C LEU A 719 -17.35 -6.44 16.29
N THR A 720 -17.78 -5.53 15.42
CA THR A 720 -19.00 -4.76 15.66
C THR A 720 -20.23 -5.64 15.63
N TRP A 721 -20.36 -6.51 14.62
CA TRP A 721 -21.57 -7.32 14.49
C TRP A 721 -21.54 -8.55 15.40
N ASN A 722 -20.54 -9.41 15.26
CA ASN A 722 -20.53 -10.69 15.96
C ASN A 722 -20.22 -10.55 17.46
N SER A 723 -19.13 -9.88 17.84
CA SER A 723 -18.78 -9.76 19.27
C SER A 723 -19.74 -8.84 20.02
N ILE A 724 -19.97 -7.63 19.51
CA ILE A 724 -20.74 -6.61 20.24
C ILE A 724 -22.25 -6.81 20.04
N VAL A 725 -22.77 -6.68 18.80
CA VAL A 725 -24.23 -6.73 18.58
C VAL A 725 -24.83 -8.09 18.95
N VAL A 726 -24.22 -9.18 18.47
CA VAL A 726 -24.75 -10.54 18.71
C VAL A 726 -24.29 -11.11 20.05
N GLY A 727 -22.99 -10.99 20.36
CA GLY A 727 -22.38 -11.62 21.53
C GLY A 727 -22.81 -11.00 22.85
N GLU A 728 -23.00 -9.68 22.90
CA GLU A 728 -23.45 -8.97 24.10
C GLU A 728 -24.98 -8.80 24.08
N TRP A 729 -25.51 -8.02 23.14
CA TRP A 729 -26.89 -7.55 23.25
C TRP A 729 -27.94 -8.57 22.83
N ASP A 730 -27.75 -9.27 21.69
CA ASP A 730 -28.73 -10.29 21.30
C ASP A 730 -28.78 -11.44 22.32
N LYS A 731 -27.65 -11.71 22.98
CA LYS A 731 -27.57 -12.69 24.07
C LYS A 731 -28.34 -12.22 25.29
N GLU A 732 -28.09 -11.01 25.79
CA GLU A 732 -28.82 -10.41 26.91
C GLU A 732 -30.33 -10.37 26.64
N LEU A 733 -30.73 -9.91 25.44
CA LEU A 733 -32.13 -9.86 25.04
C LEU A 733 -32.79 -11.22 24.95
N ALA A 734 -32.09 -12.24 24.45
CA ALA A 734 -32.64 -13.59 24.36
C ALA A 734 -32.83 -14.19 25.77
N ASP A 735 -31.91 -13.92 26.69
CA ASP A 735 -31.96 -14.38 28.08
C ASP A 735 -33.10 -13.71 28.85
N GLU A 736 -33.25 -12.39 28.71
CA GLU A 736 -34.34 -11.62 29.35
C GLU A 736 -35.73 -11.98 28.80
N LEU A 737 -35.87 -12.04 27.47
CA LEU A 737 -37.16 -12.30 26.82
C LEU A 737 -37.55 -13.78 26.83
N LYS A 738 -36.63 -14.68 27.19
CA LYS A 738 -36.77 -16.15 27.10
C LYS A 738 -37.31 -16.60 25.73
N ARG A 739 -36.99 -15.84 24.69
CA ARG A 739 -37.50 -15.99 23.32
C ARG A 739 -36.41 -15.60 22.32
N ARG A 740 -36.41 -16.27 21.17
CA ARG A 740 -35.51 -15.91 20.07
C ARG A 740 -35.96 -14.59 19.44
N LEU A 741 -34.99 -13.76 19.06
CA LEU A 741 -35.24 -12.57 18.24
C LEU A 741 -35.89 -12.98 16.90
N PRO A 742 -36.81 -12.16 16.37
CA PRO A 742 -37.51 -12.47 15.14
C PRO A 742 -36.56 -12.33 13.93
N LYS A 743 -36.91 -12.95 12.79
CA LYS A 743 -36.01 -13.04 11.62
C LYS A 743 -35.61 -11.67 11.07
N GLU A 744 -36.49 -10.68 11.22
CA GLU A 744 -36.32 -9.30 10.78
C GLU A 744 -35.18 -8.58 11.52
N ALA A 745 -34.79 -9.05 12.70
CA ALA A 745 -33.65 -8.54 13.46
C ALA A 745 -32.30 -9.05 12.92
N LYS A 746 -32.31 -10.03 12.01
CA LYS A 746 -31.11 -10.51 11.32
C LYS A 746 -30.93 -9.82 9.97
N PRO A 747 -29.72 -9.35 9.63
CA PRO A 747 -29.38 -8.92 8.29
C PRO A 747 -29.51 -10.09 7.31
N SER A 748 -29.85 -9.74 6.09
CA SER A 748 -29.83 -10.60 4.93
C SER A 748 -28.40 -10.99 4.59
N THR A 749 -28.25 -12.19 4.04
CA THR A 749 -27.00 -12.67 3.45
C THR A 749 -26.93 -12.37 1.94
N VAL A 750 -27.96 -11.75 1.36
CA VAL A 750 -28.03 -11.42 -0.06
C VAL A 750 -27.38 -10.06 -0.32
N TYR A 751 -26.54 -10.01 -1.35
CA TYR A 751 -25.97 -8.77 -1.85
C TYR A 751 -26.98 -8.02 -2.73
N SER A 752 -27.24 -6.75 -2.41
CA SER A 752 -28.23 -5.91 -3.12
C SER A 752 -27.64 -4.77 -3.94
N GLY A 753 -26.31 -4.65 -4.00
CA GLY A 753 -25.64 -3.61 -4.80
C GLY A 753 -25.44 -4.04 -6.27
N PRO A 754 -24.92 -3.14 -7.11
CA PRO A 754 -24.67 -3.44 -8.51
C PRO A 754 -23.58 -4.51 -8.68
N VAL A 755 -23.67 -5.26 -9.77
CA VAL A 755 -22.69 -6.32 -10.10
C VAL A 755 -21.33 -5.72 -10.42
N ARG A 756 -20.26 -6.28 -9.87
CA ARG A 756 -18.89 -5.77 -10.06
C ARG A 756 -17.86 -6.88 -10.18
N LEU A 757 -16.85 -6.67 -11.03
CA LEU A 757 -15.64 -7.48 -11.10
C LEU A 757 -14.46 -6.74 -10.45
N ILE A 758 -13.69 -7.46 -9.63
CA ILE A 758 -12.54 -6.92 -8.91
C ILE A 758 -11.36 -7.84 -9.19
N VAL A 759 -10.29 -7.32 -9.79
CA VAL A 759 -9.02 -8.05 -9.90
C VAL A 759 -8.08 -7.55 -8.81
N THR A 760 -7.55 -8.48 -8.01
CA THR A 760 -6.64 -8.17 -6.92
C THR A 760 -5.67 -9.34 -6.64
N PRO A 761 -4.36 -9.08 -6.46
CA PRO A 761 -3.69 -7.77 -6.57
C PRO A 761 -3.46 -7.35 -8.02
N ARG A 762 -3.33 -6.04 -8.29
CA ARG A 762 -3.17 -5.47 -9.64
C ARG A 762 -1.69 -5.26 -9.98
N ARG A 763 -0.99 -6.31 -10.39
CA ARG A 763 0.42 -6.21 -10.82
C ARG A 763 0.52 -5.37 -12.12
N SER A 764 1.50 -4.46 -12.17
CA SER A 764 1.85 -3.71 -13.39
C SER A 764 3.20 -4.12 -14.00
N GLN A 765 3.87 -5.09 -13.39
CA GLN A 765 5.17 -5.61 -13.81
C GLN A 765 5.22 -7.12 -13.53
N VAL A 766 5.82 -7.88 -14.45
CA VAL A 766 6.15 -9.30 -14.28
C VAL A 766 7.55 -9.56 -14.83
N TYR A 767 8.22 -10.60 -14.33
CA TYR A 767 9.47 -11.07 -14.89
C TYR A 767 9.24 -11.96 -16.13
N SER A 768 10.21 -12.01 -17.05
CA SER A 768 10.10 -12.74 -18.33
C SER A 768 9.89 -14.24 -18.21
N ASP A 769 10.22 -14.82 -17.05
CA ASP A 769 10.03 -16.22 -16.67
C ASP A 769 8.83 -16.42 -15.72
N GLU A 770 8.13 -15.35 -15.33
CA GLU A 770 7.04 -15.35 -14.36
C GLU A 770 5.68 -15.47 -15.06
N ALA A 771 4.89 -16.47 -14.65
CA ALA A 771 3.48 -16.53 -15.02
C ALA A 771 2.65 -15.52 -14.21
N LEU A 772 1.80 -14.74 -14.87
CA LEU A 772 0.87 -13.83 -14.19
C LEU A 772 -0.37 -14.59 -13.72
N ARG A 773 -0.54 -14.71 -12.40
CA ARG A 773 -1.74 -15.28 -11.79
C ARG A 773 -2.68 -14.16 -11.35
N LEU A 774 -3.94 -14.23 -11.78
CA LEU A 774 -4.97 -13.27 -11.44
C LEU A 774 -6.03 -13.94 -10.58
N LYS A 775 -6.35 -13.31 -9.44
CA LYS A 775 -7.55 -13.59 -8.66
C LYS A 775 -8.61 -12.53 -8.98
N VAL A 776 -9.81 -13.00 -9.28
CA VAL A 776 -10.94 -12.15 -9.68
C VAL A 776 -12.12 -12.44 -8.76
N LEU A 777 -12.60 -11.41 -8.08
CA LEU A 777 -13.81 -11.45 -7.25
C LEU A 777 -14.98 -10.90 -8.06
N ALA A 778 -16.12 -11.55 -7.95
CA ALA A 778 -17.39 -11.11 -8.47
C ALA A 778 -18.33 -10.80 -7.29
N ALA A 779 -18.79 -9.55 -7.23
CA ALA A 779 -19.88 -9.16 -6.37
C ALA A 779 -21.19 -9.25 -7.16
N GLY A 780 -22.11 -10.11 -6.74
CA GLY A 780 -23.35 -10.43 -7.45
C GLY A 780 -23.17 -11.49 -8.53
N ASP A 781 -24.27 -11.82 -9.20
CA ASP A 781 -24.31 -12.93 -10.16
C ASP A 781 -23.67 -12.56 -11.50
N VAL A 782 -22.60 -13.28 -11.84
CA VAL A 782 -21.89 -13.17 -13.13
C VAL A 782 -21.87 -14.51 -13.86
N ARG A 783 -21.86 -14.47 -15.18
CA ARG A 783 -21.78 -15.63 -16.08
C ARG A 783 -20.62 -15.48 -17.06
N SER A 784 -19.96 -16.60 -17.33
CA SER A 784 -18.87 -16.70 -18.32
C SER A 784 -17.74 -15.67 -18.13
N PRO A 785 -17.20 -15.48 -16.91
CA PRO A 785 -16.09 -14.55 -16.72
C PRO A 785 -14.88 -14.99 -17.56
N THR A 786 -14.34 -14.05 -18.33
CA THR A 786 -13.32 -14.32 -19.36
C THR A 786 -12.23 -13.25 -19.30
N LEU A 787 -10.97 -13.69 -19.30
CA LEU A 787 -9.81 -12.85 -19.46
C LEU A 787 -9.56 -12.59 -20.94
N HIS A 788 -9.33 -11.34 -21.30
CA HIS A 788 -8.92 -10.92 -22.63
C HIS A 788 -7.55 -10.27 -22.54
N TRP A 789 -6.55 -10.72 -23.33
CA TRP A 789 -5.21 -10.10 -23.35
C TRP A 789 -4.59 -10.08 -24.75
N ARG A 790 -3.64 -9.18 -24.97
CA ARG A 790 -2.85 -9.06 -26.21
C ARG A 790 -1.51 -8.37 -25.95
N PRO A 791 -0.53 -8.45 -26.87
CA PRO A 791 0.63 -7.57 -26.84
C PRO A 791 0.20 -6.10 -26.76
N LEU A 792 0.93 -5.28 -26.01
CA LEU A 792 0.55 -3.91 -25.70
C LEU A 792 0.23 -3.14 -26.99
N GLY A 793 -0.96 -2.54 -27.08
CA GLY A 793 -1.36 -1.67 -28.19
C GLY A 793 -1.49 -2.33 -29.57
N SER A 794 -1.35 -3.66 -29.71
CA SER A 794 -1.29 -4.31 -31.02
C SER A 794 -2.03 -5.64 -31.10
N GLY A 795 -2.59 -5.92 -32.29
CA GLY A 795 -3.28 -7.17 -32.56
C GLY A 795 -4.67 -7.32 -31.91
N ARG A 796 -5.27 -8.49 -32.12
CA ARG A 796 -6.57 -8.88 -31.54
C ARG A 796 -6.39 -9.48 -30.15
N PHE A 797 -7.35 -9.23 -29.26
CA PHE A 797 -7.40 -9.87 -27.95
C PHE A 797 -7.57 -11.39 -28.09
N ARG A 798 -6.67 -12.13 -27.44
CA ARG A 798 -6.85 -13.54 -27.10
C ARG A 798 -7.75 -13.64 -25.87
N SER A 799 -8.41 -14.78 -25.70
CA SER A 799 -9.37 -14.96 -24.60
C SER A 799 -9.16 -16.28 -23.88
N LYS A 800 -9.37 -16.31 -22.57
CA LYS A 800 -9.25 -17.50 -21.72
C LYS A 800 -10.32 -17.45 -20.63
N PRO A 801 -11.16 -18.49 -20.50
CA PRO A 801 -12.17 -18.53 -19.45
C PRO A 801 -11.50 -18.58 -18.08
N LEU A 802 -12.13 -17.93 -17.10
CA LEU A 802 -11.68 -18.00 -15.71
C LEU A 802 -12.13 -19.32 -15.08
N THR A 803 -11.32 -19.86 -14.18
CA THR A 803 -11.65 -21.03 -13.37
C THR A 803 -12.38 -20.59 -12.12
N HIS A 804 -13.58 -21.10 -11.89
CA HIS A 804 -14.32 -20.88 -10.64
C HIS A 804 -13.63 -21.62 -9.50
N VAL A 805 -13.38 -20.92 -8.39
CA VAL A 805 -12.77 -21.50 -7.18
C VAL A 805 -13.87 -21.85 -6.18
N ALA A 806 -14.59 -20.83 -5.69
CA ALA A 806 -15.71 -20.96 -4.77
C ALA A 806 -16.45 -19.63 -4.69
N ARG A 807 -17.76 -19.68 -4.43
CA ARG A 807 -18.62 -18.48 -4.28
C ARG A 807 -18.42 -17.49 -5.44
N GLY A 808 -18.09 -16.23 -5.19
CA GLY A 808 -17.77 -15.22 -6.20
C GLY A 808 -16.28 -15.16 -6.60
N VAL A 809 -15.45 -16.14 -6.23
CA VAL A 809 -13.99 -16.11 -6.45
C VAL A 809 -13.59 -16.98 -7.64
N TYR A 810 -12.79 -16.39 -8.52
CA TYR A 810 -12.27 -16.98 -9.75
C TYR A 810 -10.76 -16.77 -9.88
N THR A 811 -10.11 -17.62 -10.66
CA THR A 811 -8.68 -17.47 -10.99
C THR A 811 -8.39 -17.71 -12.47
N VAL A 812 -7.29 -17.15 -12.95
CA VAL A 812 -6.73 -17.42 -14.28
C VAL A 812 -5.22 -17.16 -14.25
N SER A 813 -4.47 -17.96 -15.01
CA SER A 813 -3.02 -17.77 -15.18
C SER A 813 -2.69 -17.50 -16.65
N LEU A 814 -1.85 -16.50 -16.88
CA LEU A 814 -1.15 -16.29 -18.14
C LEU A 814 0.27 -16.84 -18.02
N ASP A 815 0.68 -17.64 -19.00
CA ASP A 815 2.06 -18.15 -19.08
C ASP A 815 3.05 -16.98 -19.20
N PRO A 816 4.35 -17.18 -18.94
CA PRO A 816 5.34 -16.12 -19.06
C PRO A 816 5.27 -15.42 -20.43
N GLN A 817 5.27 -14.09 -20.41
CA GLN A 817 5.17 -13.26 -21.60
C GLN A 817 6.56 -12.73 -21.98
N LYS A 818 6.84 -12.59 -23.27
CA LYS A 818 8.11 -12.02 -23.78
C LYS A 818 8.06 -10.51 -23.95
N ASP A 819 6.89 -10.00 -24.30
CA ASP A 819 6.64 -8.60 -24.61
C ASP A 819 5.64 -8.00 -23.61
N ASP A 820 5.71 -6.69 -23.42
CA ASP A 820 4.71 -5.95 -22.65
C ASP A 820 3.31 -6.21 -23.21
N PHE A 821 2.31 -6.30 -22.34
CA PHE A 821 0.97 -6.71 -22.71
C PHE A 821 -0.10 -5.92 -21.97
N GLU A 822 -1.33 -6.01 -22.45
CA GLU A 822 -2.50 -5.45 -21.77
C GLU A 822 -3.63 -6.47 -21.69
N TYR A 823 -4.43 -6.36 -20.64
CA TYR A 823 -5.57 -7.23 -20.40
C TYR A 823 -6.77 -6.53 -19.77
N TYR A 824 -7.93 -7.13 -19.94
CA TYR A 824 -9.15 -6.80 -19.21
C TYR A 824 -9.93 -8.09 -18.93
N VAL A 825 -10.86 -8.04 -17.98
CA VAL A 825 -11.77 -9.15 -17.68
C VAL A 825 -13.19 -8.71 -17.97
N GLU A 826 -13.96 -9.57 -18.65
CA GLU A 826 -15.36 -9.37 -18.96
C GLU A 826 -16.20 -10.49 -18.32
N ALA A 827 -17.39 -10.17 -17.83
CA ALA A 827 -18.41 -11.15 -17.51
C ALA A 827 -19.82 -10.65 -17.90
N LYS A 828 -20.75 -11.58 -18.08
CA LYS A 828 -22.17 -11.26 -18.32
C LYS A 828 -22.94 -11.19 -17.01
N ALA A 829 -23.61 -10.08 -16.75
CA ALA A 829 -24.60 -9.90 -15.69
C ALA A 829 -26.01 -9.85 -16.28
N ASN A 830 -27.04 -9.76 -15.43
CA ASN A 830 -28.42 -9.59 -15.89
C ASN A 830 -28.64 -8.25 -16.62
N GLU A 831 -27.92 -7.21 -16.19
CA GLU A 831 -28.02 -5.84 -16.72
C GLU A 831 -27.04 -5.55 -17.87
N GLY A 832 -26.34 -6.56 -18.39
CA GLY A 832 -25.41 -6.41 -19.50
C GLY A 832 -24.03 -6.98 -19.21
N LYS A 833 -22.98 -6.29 -19.66
CA LYS A 833 -21.59 -6.69 -19.46
C LYS A 833 -20.98 -5.90 -18.31
N VAL A 834 -20.17 -6.59 -17.50
CA VAL A 834 -19.36 -5.97 -16.45
C VAL A 834 -17.90 -6.16 -16.81
N LEU A 835 -17.11 -5.10 -16.64
CA LEU A 835 -15.73 -5.03 -17.11
C LEU A 835 -14.78 -4.66 -15.97
N PHE A 836 -13.58 -5.22 -16.02
CA PHE A 836 -12.43 -4.76 -15.27
C PHE A 836 -11.24 -4.50 -16.23
N PRO A 837 -10.56 -3.34 -16.16
CA PRO A 837 -11.00 -2.13 -15.46
C PRO A 837 -12.29 -1.57 -16.08
N ALA A 838 -12.96 -0.65 -15.38
CA ALA A 838 -14.20 -0.02 -15.88
C ALA A 838 -14.01 0.74 -17.21
N THR A 839 -12.77 1.10 -17.54
CA THR A 839 -12.37 1.80 -18.77
C THR A 839 -12.10 0.88 -19.96
N ALA A 840 -12.19 -0.44 -19.79
CA ALA A 840 -11.96 -1.40 -20.86
C ALA A 840 -13.05 -1.35 -21.95
N PRO A 841 -12.72 -1.70 -23.21
CA PRO A 841 -11.38 -2.01 -23.73
C PRO A 841 -10.57 -0.75 -24.11
N LYS A 842 -11.10 0.47 -23.90
CA LYS A 842 -10.44 1.73 -24.29
C LYS A 842 -9.14 1.96 -23.53
N ILE A 843 -9.13 1.67 -22.23
CA ILE A 843 -7.92 1.65 -21.39
C ILE A 843 -7.96 0.33 -20.61
N CYS A 844 -6.98 -0.54 -20.88
CA CYS A 844 -6.86 -1.84 -20.23
C CYS A 844 -5.84 -1.79 -19.07
N GLN A 845 -5.80 -2.84 -18.26
CA GLN A 845 -4.68 -3.03 -17.34
C GLN A 845 -3.44 -3.42 -18.16
N THR A 846 -2.38 -2.64 -18.04
CA THR A 846 -1.12 -2.85 -18.77
C THR A 846 -0.03 -3.40 -17.85
N VAL A 847 0.81 -4.27 -18.37
CA VAL A 847 1.89 -4.92 -17.64
C VAL A 847 3.18 -4.83 -18.47
N ILE A 848 4.25 -4.32 -17.88
CA ILE A 848 5.58 -4.42 -18.50
C ILE A 848 6.25 -5.75 -18.16
N VAL A 849 7.00 -6.29 -19.10
CA VAL A 849 7.83 -7.48 -18.91
C VAL A 849 9.26 -7.03 -18.64
N VAL A 850 9.80 -7.44 -17.51
CA VAL A 850 11.15 -7.13 -17.03
C VAL A 850 12.03 -8.38 -17.17
N SER A 851 13.30 -8.22 -17.52
CA SER A 851 14.27 -9.32 -17.51
C SER A 851 14.34 -9.97 -16.13
N SER A 852 14.34 -11.31 -16.08
CA SER A 852 14.60 -12.10 -14.88
C SER A 852 16.08 -12.08 -14.46
N ASP A 853 16.97 -11.78 -15.42
CA ASP A 853 18.43 -11.90 -15.31
C ASP A 853 19.12 -10.61 -14.83
#